data_AF-A0AAU9JDC1-F1
#
_entry.id   AF-A0AAU9JDC1-F1
#
_cell.length_a   1.000
_cell.length_b   1.000
_cell.length_c   1.000
_cell.angle_alpha   90.00
_cell.angle_beta   90.00
_cell.angle_gamma   90.00
#
_symmetry.space_group_name_H-M   'P 1'
#
loop_
_entity.id
_entity.type
_entity.pdbx_description
1 polymer ?
#
loop_
_entity_poly.entity_id
_entity_poly.type
_entity_poly.pdbx_seq_one_letter_code
_entity_poly.pdbx_strand_id
1 'polypeptide(L)'
;MNPSDRLTPMKSKSSSKRILSSEDPFSFDRKLNFSSESKQSRKETKLKLSTSCEENNSLENISLSNDQNLKILKETQIVILEIAQALNPKSKYSLKLSPQELALDILNLSSRKGKANSQEADHLRSLLLGLNEKLKAFQLIELRLEEFRSQALESLEERENLERAIEETSFDIEHKRKQQDEFLTKIRGERDKNAKALLELQTKFKEKCKIEEKLINENEILKTEIGKLKAEAQNFENMQDMIGKLKERIQVEENKRKELRELYKDSINEFDNKSKEYDREINKIKTDNADLLKDLNNLKIERHGLISQNENKENQILNLQSEKQKFFAEINGLKDQAAKAKQMEDLAKKFQGECASLSSKLKDMAEKHSSSYQELTKQKNEILAKNKTLCSENDSLKEKIQNQDSLLQQSENGLKELSSHFLEVEQQLVLQNDTNSLKEEVKKVHNSANSVINKLSNDIETMGLSYLKNAENNLVQQRALKEMNSIINDNEAEIEALKDVITELRKNIPVYIPVKNDPIDAAMADYVNTRDRPLDIPFIREDEGLYSYGTKRVFVKLENGKLIIRVGGGFMLIDKFLEIYTIQEIEKFENRKKAEANEKRRSLMGKFASSIINEKSSGRTSLSPRKATKILQEALGNGNSKFATCFAVQRRSNSSRSLIQTAREPESPIKRAGTKKGTFLDNIQRSP
;
A
#
# COMPACT_ATOMS: atom_id res chain seq x y z
N MET A 1 43.53 44.95 -43.44
CA MET A 1 42.51 45.81 -44.05
C MET A 1 41.38 44.93 -44.58
N ASN A 2 40.13 45.40 -44.52
CA ASN A 2 38.92 44.80 -45.10
C ASN A 2 38.45 45.66 -46.30
N PRO A 3 37.38 45.32 -47.07
CA PRO A 3 36.50 44.13 -47.05
C PRO A 3 36.82 43.21 -48.29
N SER A 4 35.97 42.45 -49.01
CA SER A 4 34.49 42.34 -49.16
C SER A 4 34.07 40.99 -49.79
N ASP A 5 32.75 40.79 -49.99
CA ASP A 5 32.04 40.11 -51.10
C ASP A 5 32.67 38.89 -51.83
N ARG A 6 31.96 37.77 -52.08
CA ARG A 6 30.52 37.67 -52.44
C ARG A 6 29.95 36.23 -52.30
N LEU A 7 28.62 36.12 -52.25
CA LEU A 7 27.86 34.86 -52.26
C LEU A 7 27.42 34.44 -53.68
N THR A 8 27.38 33.12 -53.97
CA THR A 8 26.28 32.43 -54.72
C THR A 8 26.45 30.89 -54.71
N PRO A 9 25.39 30.08 -54.89
CA PRO A 9 25.41 28.64 -54.58
C PRO A 9 25.46 27.69 -55.81
N MET A 10 25.94 26.46 -55.58
CA MET A 10 25.86 25.33 -56.53
C MET A 10 24.72 24.37 -56.17
N LYS A 11 23.94 23.94 -57.17
CA LYS A 11 22.92 22.89 -57.04
C LYS A 11 23.50 21.52 -57.41
N SER A 12 23.37 20.51 -56.55
CA SER A 12 23.59 19.11 -56.91
C SER A 12 22.27 18.39 -57.24
N LYS A 13 22.36 17.36 -58.08
CA LYS A 13 21.21 16.56 -58.57
C LYS A 13 21.15 15.24 -57.79
N SER A 14 19.95 14.71 -57.59
CA SER A 14 19.75 13.29 -57.22
C SER A 14 18.89 12.60 -58.28
N SER A 15 19.22 11.35 -58.61
CA SER A 15 18.60 10.64 -59.72
C SER A 15 18.58 9.12 -59.53
N SER A 16 17.37 8.58 -59.37
CA SER A 16 16.85 7.36 -60.02
C SER A 16 17.52 5.98 -59.84
N LYS A 17 16.64 4.96 -59.85
CA LYS A 17 16.85 3.49 -59.86
C LYS A 17 17.06 2.85 -58.46
N ARG A 18 16.35 1.80 -58.01
CA ARG A 18 15.48 0.74 -58.61
C ARG A 18 16.21 -0.53 -59.09
N ILE A 19 16.23 -1.52 -58.19
CA ILE A 19 16.51 -2.98 -58.28
C ILE A 19 15.63 -3.57 -57.15
N LEU A 20 14.68 -4.51 -57.36
CA LEU A 20 14.80 -5.98 -57.58
C LEU A 20 15.48 -6.69 -56.37
N SER A 21 15.03 -7.85 -55.87
CA SER A 21 13.85 -8.69 -56.16
C SER A 21 13.55 -9.69 -55.00
N SER A 22 12.38 -10.34 -55.11
CA SER A 22 12.09 -11.78 -54.87
C SER A 22 12.11 -12.43 -53.45
N GLU A 23 11.38 -13.57 -53.40
CA GLU A 23 11.43 -14.69 -52.43
C GLU A 23 10.79 -14.53 -51.02
N ASP A 24 9.53 -14.98 -50.87
CA ASP A 24 9.12 -16.29 -50.29
C ASP A 24 9.86 -16.92 -49.07
N PRO A 25 9.23 -17.84 -48.29
CA PRO A 25 7.80 -18.04 -48.00
C PRO A 25 7.52 -18.41 -46.51
N PHE A 26 6.63 -19.38 -46.26
CA PHE A 26 6.30 -20.11 -45.02
C PHE A 26 5.32 -19.53 -43.98
N SER A 27 4.10 -20.04 -44.08
CA SER A 27 3.13 -20.27 -43.01
C SER A 27 3.68 -21.13 -41.85
N PHE A 28 3.10 -21.00 -40.66
CA PHE A 28 3.07 -22.11 -39.69
C PHE A 28 1.74 -22.20 -38.94
N ASP A 29 1.23 -23.42 -38.79
CA ASP A 29 0.00 -23.72 -38.05
C ASP A 29 0.10 -23.39 -36.55
N ARG A 30 -1.04 -23.05 -35.95
CA ARG A 30 -1.30 -23.38 -34.55
C ARG A 30 -2.57 -24.22 -34.43
N LYS A 31 -2.38 -25.53 -34.46
CA LYS A 31 -3.44 -26.51 -34.15
C LYS A 31 -3.91 -26.32 -32.71
N LEU A 32 -5.23 -26.34 -32.53
CA LEU A 32 -5.86 -26.61 -31.25
C LEU A 32 -5.39 -27.99 -30.76
N ASN A 33 -5.09 -28.10 -29.46
CA ASN A 33 -5.04 -29.40 -28.79
C ASN A 33 -5.62 -29.26 -27.38
N PHE A 34 -6.69 -30.02 -27.12
CA PHE A 34 -7.39 -30.06 -25.84
C PHE A 34 -6.94 -31.30 -25.07
N SER A 35 -6.18 -31.11 -23.99
CA SER A 35 -5.92 -32.15 -22.98
C SER A 35 -5.57 -31.47 -21.66
N SER A 36 -6.41 -31.45 -20.61
CA SER A 36 -6.93 -32.60 -19.85
C SER A 36 -5.83 -33.37 -19.09
N GLU A 37 -5.33 -32.80 -17.99
CA GLU A 37 -5.11 -33.55 -16.73
C GLU A 37 -4.68 -32.59 -15.61
N SER A 38 -5.57 -32.37 -14.61
CA SER A 38 -5.23 -31.67 -13.36
C SER A 38 -5.53 -32.58 -12.17
N LYS A 39 -4.64 -33.54 -11.92
CA LYS A 39 -4.72 -34.47 -10.77
C LYS A 39 -4.48 -33.74 -9.45
N GLN A 40 -5.51 -33.09 -8.91
CA GLN A 40 -5.44 -32.43 -7.60
C GLN A 40 -5.85 -33.41 -6.48
N SER A 41 -4.89 -33.81 -5.65
CA SER A 41 -5.08 -34.81 -4.61
C SER A 41 -5.99 -34.30 -3.48
N ARG A 42 -7.22 -34.80 -3.39
CA ARG A 42 -8.03 -34.70 -2.17
C ARG A 42 -7.40 -35.54 -1.06
N LYS A 43 -6.72 -34.90 -0.11
CA LYS A 43 -6.41 -35.53 1.18
C LYS A 43 -7.71 -35.63 1.98
N GLU A 44 -8.21 -36.84 2.20
CA GLU A 44 -9.35 -37.07 3.11
C GLU A 44 -8.92 -36.87 4.57
N THR A 45 -9.12 -35.67 5.11
CA THR A 45 -9.12 -35.47 6.57
C THR A 45 -10.42 -36.01 7.17
N LYS A 46 -10.47 -37.34 7.36
CA LYS A 46 -11.54 -38.03 8.11
C LYS A 46 -11.53 -37.61 9.58
N LEU A 47 -12.18 -36.49 9.87
CA LEU A 47 -12.42 -36.03 11.23
C LEU A 47 -13.49 -36.95 11.86
N LYS A 48 -13.05 -37.93 12.66
CA LYS A 48 -13.94 -38.76 13.48
C LYS A 48 -14.53 -37.90 14.60
N LEU A 49 -15.72 -37.33 14.36
CA LEU A 49 -16.58 -36.83 15.44
C LEU A 49 -17.20 -38.04 16.14
N SER A 50 -16.61 -38.44 17.26
CA SER A 50 -17.14 -39.48 18.14
C SER A 50 -18.28 -38.93 19.00
N THR A 51 -19.49 -38.92 18.46
CA THR A 51 -20.71 -38.60 19.21
C THR A 51 -21.12 -39.78 20.10
N SER A 52 -20.51 -39.89 21.27
CA SER A 52 -20.97 -40.77 22.35
C SER A 52 -22.19 -40.15 23.03
N CYS A 53 -23.36 -40.32 22.42
CA CYS A 53 -24.64 -40.04 23.06
C CYS A 53 -25.18 -41.38 23.61
N GLU A 54 -25.15 -41.54 24.93
CA GLU A 54 -25.72 -42.70 25.61
C GLU A 54 -27.25 -42.64 25.59
N GLU A 55 -27.88 -43.73 25.14
CA GLU A 55 -29.33 -43.85 25.00
C GLU A 55 -30.00 -44.00 26.38
N ASN A 56 -30.77 -43.00 26.80
CA ASN A 56 -31.53 -43.05 28.06
C ASN A 56 -33.01 -43.35 27.82
N ASN A 57 -33.35 -44.64 27.77
CA ASN A 57 -34.72 -45.14 27.71
C ASN A 57 -35.58 -44.59 28.87
N SER A 58 -36.53 -43.70 28.56
CA SER A 58 -37.35 -43.03 29.58
C SER A 58 -38.72 -42.50 29.10
N LEU A 59 -39.27 -43.05 27.99
CA LEU A 59 -40.51 -42.56 27.37
C LEU A 59 -41.69 -43.57 27.31
N GLU A 60 -41.59 -44.76 27.90
CA GLU A 60 -42.70 -45.75 27.90
C GLU A 60 -43.74 -45.58 29.02
N ASN A 61 -43.42 -44.89 30.12
CA ASN A 61 -44.23 -44.93 31.35
C ASN A 61 -45.46 -43.99 31.41
N ILE A 62 -45.76 -43.20 30.37
CA ILE A 62 -46.84 -42.20 30.41
C ILE A 62 -48.20 -42.78 29.96
N SER A 63 -48.21 -43.89 29.21
CA SER A 63 -49.43 -44.48 28.65
C SER A 63 -50.34 -45.19 29.66
N LEU A 64 -49.78 -45.73 30.75
CA LEU A 64 -50.48 -46.63 31.69
C LEU A 64 -51.42 -45.95 32.70
N SER A 65 -51.31 -44.62 32.90
CA SER A 65 -52.05 -43.94 33.98
C SER A 65 -53.56 -43.77 33.69
N ASN A 66 -53.96 -43.64 32.43
CA ASN A 66 -55.36 -43.31 32.09
C ASN A 66 -56.33 -44.47 32.34
N ASP A 67 -55.93 -45.72 32.07
CA ASP A 67 -56.80 -46.88 32.26
C ASP A 67 -57.07 -47.19 33.74
N GLN A 68 -56.10 -46.92 34.63
CA GLN A 68 -56.31 -47.07 36.08
C GLN A 68 -57.36 -46.08 36.60
N ASN A 69 -57.29 -44.82 36.19
CA ASN A 69 -58.28 -43.80 36.55
C ASN A 69 -59.69 -44.16 36.02
N LEU A 70 -59.79 -44.68 34.79
CA LEU A 70 -61.06 -45.13 34.22
C LEU A 70 -61.66 -46.35 34.95
N LYS A 71 -60.81 -47.18 35.56
CA LYS A 71 -61.23 -48.36 36.32
C LYS A 71 -61.81 -47.97 37.69
N ILE A 72 -61.11 -47.10 38.43
CA ILE A 72 -61.57 -46.57 39.73
C ILE A 72 -62.93 -45.87 39.61
N LEU A 73 -63.16 -45.15 38.52
CA LEU A 73 -64.41 -44.43 38.26
C LEU A 73 -65.59 -45.40 37.97
N LYS A 74 -65.33 -46.61 37.45
CA LYS A 74 -66.34 -47.67 37.31
C LYS A 74 -66.59 -48.41 38.62
N GLU A 75 -65.55 -48.73 39.36
CA GLU A 75 -65.65 -49.42 40.65
C GLU A 75 -66.43 -48.58 41.67
N THR A 76 -66.19 -47.27 41.74
CA THR A 76 -67.00 -46.34 42.56
C THR A 76 -68.45 -46.20 42.11
N GLN A 77 -68.74 -46.28 40.81
CA GLN A 77 -70.10 -46.20 40.28
C GLN A 77 -70.94 -47.45 40.59
N ILE A 78 -70.29 -48.63 40.77
CA ILE A 78 -70.96 -49.87 41.21
C ILE A 78 -71.38 -49.76 42.68
N VAL A 79 -70.49 -49.31 43.57
CA VAL A 79 -70.79 -49.17 45.01
C VAL A 79 -71.97 -48.21 45.24
N ILE A 80 -72.07 -47.12 44.48
CA ILE A 80 -73.21 -46.19 44.54
C ILE A 80 -74.52 -46.86 44.12
N LEU A 81 -74.49 -47.76 43.13
CA LEU A 81 -75.66 -48.53 42.69
C LEU A 81 -76.09 -49.60 43.72
N GLU A 82 -75.14 -50.23 44.41
CA GLU A 82 -75.43 -51.22 45.46
C GLU A 82 -76.08 -50.55 46.68
N ILE A 83 -75.55 -49.39 47.13
CA ILE A 83 -76.16 -48.57 48.18
C ILE A 83 -77.57 -48.10 47.77
N ALA A 84 -77.77 -47.71 46.51
CA ALA A 84 -79.09 -47.32 46.00
C ALA A 84 -80.09 -48.49 45.92
N GLN A 85 -79.62 -49.74 45.79
CA GLN A 85 -80.48 -50.93 45.84
C GLN A 85 -80.82 -51.34 47.28
N ALA A 86 -79.91 -51.15 48.23
CA ALA A 86 -80.15 -51.41 49.66
C ALA A 86 -81.24 -50.48 50.24
N LEU A 87 -81.26 -49.21 49.82
CA LEU A 87 -82.18 -48.17 50.34
C LEU A 87 -83.61 -48.21 49.73
N ASN A 88 -84.09 -49.37 49.26
CA ASN A 88 -85.38 -49.51 48.57
C ASN A 88 -86.40 -50.33 49.39
N PRO A 89 -87.18 -49.71 50.30
CA PRO A 89 -88.01 -50.42 51.27
C PRO A 89 -89.25 -51.06 50.65
N LYS A 90 -89.24 -52.40 50.53
CA LYS A 90 -90.42 -53.20 50.16
C LYS A 90 -91.41 -53.33 51.33
N SER A 91 -92.13 -52.26 51.64
CA SER A 91 -93.11 -52.16 52.74
C SER A 91 -94.33 -53.08 52.53
N LYS A 92 -94.22 -54.34 52.96
CA LYS A 92 -95.20 -55.40 52.66
C LYS A 92 -96.08 -55.82 53.85
N TYR A 93 -96.64 -54.85 54.58
CA TYR A 93 -97.60 -55.11 55.68
C TYR A 93 -98.85 -54.24 55.60
N SER A 94 -100.00 -54.88 55.40
CA SER A 94 -101.32 -54.25 55.46
C SER A 94 -102.03 -54.62 56.76
N LEU A 95 -102.10 -53.69 57.71
CA LEU A 95 -102.84 -53.85 58.98
C LEU A 95 -104.13 -53.03 58.94
N LYS A 96 -105.28 -53.71 58.90
CA LYS A 96 -106.59 -53.10 59.13
C LYS A 96 -106.85 -53.05 60.63
N LEU A 97 -107.08 -51.86 61.19
CA LEU A 97 -107.76 -51.71 62.47
C LEU A 97 -109.27 -51.54 62.24
N SER A 98 -110.07 -52.16 63.09
CA SER A 98 -111.48 -51.84 63.30
C SER A 98 -111.65 -51.37 64.75
N PRO A 99 -111.97 -50.10 65.02
CA PRO A 99 -112.17 -49.62 66.39
C PRO A 99 -113.56 -50.01 66.89
N GLN A 100 -113.63 -50.70 68.03
CA GLN A 100 -114.87 -50.84 68.78
C GLN A 100 -114.61 -50.84 70.30
N GLU A 101 -114.63 -49.62 70.83
CA GLU A 101 -115.31 -49.25 72.08
C GLU A 101 -114.90 -49.98 73.38
N LEU A 102 -113.91 -49.40 74.09
CA LEU A 102 -113.89 -49.50 75.54
C LEU A 102 -115.06 -48.68 76.12
N ALA A 103 -115.98 -49.35 76.81
CA ALA A 103 -116.82 -48.73 77.84
C ALA A 103 -116.26 -49.04 79.24
N LEU A 104 -116.29 -48.04 80.11
CA LEU A 104 -116.07 -48.13 81.55
C LEU A 104 -117.43 -48.01 82.25
N ASP A 105 -117.72 -48.90 83.20
CA ASP A 105 -118.21 -48.54 84.54
C ASP A 105 -118.54 -49.80 85.36
N ILE A 106 -117.70 -50.09 86.37
CA ILE A 106 -118.01 -51.06 87.44
C ILE A 106 -117.59 -50.45 88.78
N LEU A 107 -118.29 -49.39 89.19
CA LEU A 107 -118.00 -48.66 90.42
C LEU A 107 -119.29 -48.29 91.18
N ASN A 108 -120.24 -49.24 91.28
CA ASN A 108 -121.48 -49.05 92.08
C ASN A 108 -122.21 -50.33 92.56
N LEU A 109 -121.58 -51.52 92.59
CA LEU A 109 -122.24 -52.77 93.03
C LEU A 109 -121.47 -53.57 94.10
N SER A 110 -121.20 -52.94 95.25
CA SER A 110 -120.78 -53.65 96.48
C SER A 110 -121.43 -53.06 97.73
N SER A 111 -122.77 -52.99 97.74
CA SER A 111 -123.54 -52.46 98.89
C SER A 111 -125.01 -52.91 98.95
N ARG A 112 -125.27 -54.23 98.87
CA ARG A 112 -126.46 -54.89 99.49
C ARG A 112 -126.31 -56.42 99.47
N LYS A 113 -126.84 -57.09 100.51
CA LYS A 113 -126.97 -58.55 100.57
C LYS A 113 -128.33 -58.95 99.98
N GLY A 114 -128.33 -59.76 98.92
CA GLY A 114 -129.54 -60.24 98.24
C GLY A 114 -129.24 -61.53 97.46
N LYS A 115 -130.28 -62.31 97.14
CA LYS A 115 -130.14 -63.54 96.34
C LYS A 115 -130.16 -63.16 94.86
N ALA A 116 -129.13 -63.59 94.11
CA ALA A 116 -128.98 -63.24 92.71
C ALA A 116 -130.09 -63.85 91.83
N ASN A 117 -130.52 -63.08 90.83
CA ASN A 117 -131.52 -63.45 89.85
C ASN A 117 -130.85 -63.92 88.54
N SER A 118 -131.54 -64.73 87.72
CA SER A 118 -130.89 -65.41 86.56
C SER A 118 -130.20 -64.44 85.57
N GLN A 119 -130.73 -63.22 85.42
CA GLN A 119 -130.17 -62.20 84.52
C GLN A 119 -128.86 -61.59 85.03
N GLU A 120 -128.63 -61.57 86.35
CA GLU A 120 -127.37 -61.08 86.95
C GLU A 120 -126.24 -62.09 86.73
N ALA A 121 -126.56 -63.39 86.70
CA ALA A 121 -125.61 -64.45 86.37
C ALA A 121 -125.14 -64.36 84.91
N ASP A 122 -126.05 -64.10 83.96
CA ASP A 122 -125.69 -63.90 82.55
C ASP A 122 -124.92 -62.59 82.32
N HIS A 123 -125.24 -61.51 83.05
CA HIS A 123 -124.46 -60.28 83.00
C HIS A 123 -123.03 -60.47 83.56
N LEU A 124 -122.87 -61.19 84.68
CA LEU A 124 -121.57 -61.62 85.20
C LEU A 124 -120.82 -62.52 84.22
N ARG A 125 -121.52 -63.40 83.49
CA ARG A 125 -120.94 -64.26 82.44
C ARG A 125 -120.44 -63.43 81.25
N SER A 126 -121.20 -62.42 80.84
CA SER A 126 -120.79 -61.47 79.79
C SER A 126 -119.61 -60.59 80.22
N LEU A 127 -119.55 -60.19 81.50
CA LEU A 127 -118.40 -59.50 82.07
C LEU A 127 -117.15 -60.38 82.16
N LEU A 128 -117.30 -61.65 82.55
CA LEU A 128 -116.19 -62.63 82.54
C LEU A 128 -115.69 -62.91 81.12
N LEU A 129 -116.57 -62.96 80.13
CA LEU A 129 -116.18 -63.04 78.72
C LEU A 129 -115.40 -61.80 78.28
N GLY A 130 -115.94 -60.59 78.50
CA GLY A 130 -115.25 -59.35 78.14
C GLY A 130 -113.94 -59.11 78.90
N LEU A 131 -113.80 -59.59 80.14
CA LEU A 131 -112.54 -59.60 80.88
C LEU A 131 -111.54 -60.62 80.32
N ASN A 132 -112.00 -61.80 79.89
CA ASN A 132 -111.16 -62.82 79.25
C ASN A 132 -110.70 -62.34 77.85
N GLU A 133 -111.55 -61.66 77.09
CA GLU A 133 -111.17 -61.03 75.82
C GLU A 133 -110.19 -59.87 76.03
N LYS A 134 -110.38 -59.02 77.05
CA LYS A 134 -109.37 -58.02 77.45
C LYS A 134 -108.06 -58.66 77.88
N LEU A 135 -108.09 -59.78 78.61
CA LEU A 135 -106.88 -60.50 79.04
C LEU A 135 -106.13 -61.13 77.84
N LYS A 136 -106.84 -61.70 76.86
CA LYS A 136 -106.27 -62.12 75.58
C LYS A 136 -105.70 -60.96 74.78
N ALA A 137 -106.37 -59.81 74.76
CA ALA A 137 -105.88 -58.61 74.10
C ALA A 137 -104.60 -58.08 74.78
N PHE A 138 -104.53 -58.09 76.11
CA PHE A 138 -103.30 -57.78 76.85
C PHE A 138 -102.18 -58.76 76.54
N GLN A 139 -102.43 -60.08 76.56
CA GLN A 139 -101.42 -61.08 76.18
C GLN A 139 -100.93 -60.90 74.73
N LEU A 140 -101.82 -60.54 73.80
CA LEU A 140 -101.44 -60.26 72.41
C LEU A 140 -100.66 -58.95 72.27
N ILE A 141 -100.93 -57.94 73.12
CA ILE A 141 -100.16 -56.69 73.20
C ILE A 141 -98.78 -56.94 73.85
N GLU A 142 -98.68 -57.77 74.88
CA GLU A 142 -97.41 -58.15 75.51
C GLU A 142 -96.52 -58.92 74.51
N LEU A 143 -97.07 -59.92 73.84
CA LEU A 143 -96.38 -60.67 72.78
C LEU A 143 -95.97 -59.75 71.63
N ARG A 144 -96.82 -58.78 71.25
CA ARG A 144 -96.47 -57.79 70.21
C ARG A 144 -95.43 -56.76 70.67
N LEU A 145 -95.39 -56.41 71.95
CA LEU A 145 -94.33 -55.59 72.53
C LEU A 145 -93.00 -56.35 72.58
N GLU A 146 -93.04 -57.67 72.79
CA GLU A 146 -91.87 -58.54 72.72
C GLU A 146 -91.34 -58.68 71.28
N GLU A 147 -92.22 -58.87 70.29
CA GLU A 147 -91.87 -58.79 68.85
C GLU A 147 -91.23 -57.44 68.50
N PHE A 148 -91.83 -56.31 68.92
CA PHE A 148 -91.27 -54.99 68.65
C PHE A 148 -89.95 -54.72 69.38
N ARG A 149 -89.73 -55.29 70.58
CA ARG A 149 -88.43 -55.25 71.28
C ARG A 149 -87.37 -56.05 70.54
N SER A 150 -87.72 -57.24 70.02
CA SER A 150 -86.82 -58.04 69.18
C SER A 150 -86.41 -57.27 67.93
N GLN A 151 -87.36 -56.64 67.22
CA GLN A 151 -87.09 -55.83 66.03
C GLN A 151 -86.25 -54.58 66.34
N ALA A 152 -86.45 -53.96 67.51
CA ALA A 152 -85.65 -52.81 67.94
C ALA A 152 -84.20 -53.20 68.32
N LEU A 153 -83.98 -54.40 68.86
CA LEU A 153 -82.64 -54.95 69.11
C LEU A 153 -81.95 -55.36 67.81
N GLU A 154 -82.65 -56.06 66.92
CA GLU A 154 -82.17 -56.45 65.58
C GLU A 154 -81.73 -55.23 64.77
N SER A 155 -82.56 -54.18 64.71
CA SER A 155 -82.22 -52.92 64.03
C SER A 155 -81.09 -52.12 64.71
N LEU A 156 -80.87 -52.31 66.01
CA LEU A 156 -79.73 -51.72 66.73
C LEU A 156 -78.43 -52.49 66.42
N GLU A 157 -78.48 -53.83 66.34
CA GLU A 157 -77.35 -54.67 65.93
C GLU A 157 -76.98 -54.41 64.45
N GLU A 158 -77.95 -54.30 63.54
CA GLU A 158 -77.75 -53.85 62.16
C GLU A 158 -77.03 -52.49 62.11
N ARG A 159 -77.45 -51.55 62.96
CA ARG A 159 -76.84 -50.22 63.04
C ARG A 159 -75.41 -50.27 63.57
N GLU A 160 -75.11 -51.04 64.62
CA GLU A 160 -73.75 -51.19 65.14
C GLU A 160 -72.82 -51.89 64.14
N ASN A 161 -73.34 -52.85 63.37
CA ASN A 161 -72.61 -53.49 62.26
C ASN A 161 -72.33 -52.49 61.13
N LEU A 162 -73.30 -51.63 60.77
CA LEU A 162 -73.13 -50.57 59.78
C LEU A 162 -72.14 -49.48 60.26
N GLU A 163 -72.19 -49.10 61.54
CA GLU A 163 -71.29 -48.11 62.13
C GLU A 163 -69.84 -48.60 62.10
N ARG A 164 -69.59 -49.87 62.48
CA ARG A 164 -68.28 -50.52 62.30
C ARG A 164 -67.81 -50.56 60.84
N ALA A 165 -68.69 -50.88 59.89
CA ALA A 165 -68.35 -50.86 58.46
C ALA A 165 -68.02 -49.44 57.94
N ILE A 166 -68.66 -48.40 58.49
CA ILE A 166 -68.34 -46.99 58.20
C ILE A 166 -66.98 -46.60 58.79
N GLU A 167 -66.63 -47.06 60.00
CA GLU A 167 -65.31 -46.84 60.58
C GLU A 167 -64.19 -47.52 59.78
N GLU A 168 -64.36 -48.81 59.44
CA GLU A 168 -63.41 -49.58 58.62
C GLU A 168 -63.19 -48.92 57.25
N THR A 169 -64.25 -48.57 56.54
CA THR A 169 -64.14 -47.91 55.22
C THR A 169 -63.56 -46.49 55.33
N SER A 170 -63.83 -45.76 56.41
CA SER A 170 -63.23 -44.44 56.66
C SER A 170 -61.73 -44.53 56.93
N PHE A 171 -61.29 -45.51 57.71
CA PHE A 171 -59.87 -45.79 57.94
C PHE A 171 -59.15 -46.15 56.64
N ASP A 172 -59.78 -46.99 55.81
CA ASP A 172 -59.24 -47.45 54.54
C ASP A 172 -59.13 -46.29 53.51
N ILE A 173 -60.08 -45.35 53.52
CA ILE A 173 -60.04 -44.10 52.76
C ILE A 173 -58.91 -43.17 53.26
N GLU A 174 -58.74 -43.00 54.58
CA GLU A 174 -57.68 -42.16 55.12
C GLU A 174 -56.29 -42.74 54.84
N HIS A 175 -56.14 -44.07 54.91
CA HIS A 175 -54.91 -44.78 54.54
C HIS A 175 -54.58 -44.61 53.06
N LYS A 176 -55.55 -44.83 52.15
CA LYS A 176 -55.38 -44.58 50.70
C LYS A 176 -55.03 -43.12 50.40
N ARG A 177 -55.63 -42.16 51.12
CA ARG A 177 -55.29 -40.73 51.02
C ARG A 177 -53.84 -40.46 51.44
N LYS A 178 -53.38 -41.00 52.57
CA LYS A 178 -51.98 -40.87 53.04
C LYS A 178 -51.00 -41.41 51.99
N GLN A 179 -51.30 -42.56 51.37
CA GLN A 179 -50.49 -43.12 50.28
C GLN A 179 -50.47 -42.19 49.04
N GLN A 180 -51.60 -41.56 48.69
CA GLN A 180 -51.66 -40.59 47.60
C GLN A 180 -50.86 -39.30 47.91
N ASP A 181 -50.95 -38.77 49.13
CA ASP A 181 -50.17 -37.58 49.55
C ASP A 181 -48.66 -37.88 49.58
N GLU A 182 -48.26 -39.09 50.00
CA GLU A 182 -46.88 -39.59 49.85
C GLU A 182 -46.41 -39.71 48.39
N PHE A 183 -47.28 -40.18 47.49
CA PHE A 183 -46.96 -40.31 46.07
C PHE A 183 -46.84 -38.93 45.39
N LEU A 184 -47.74 -38.00 45.72
CA LEU A 184 -47.71 -36.62 45.23
C LEU A 184 -46.49 -35.85 45.74
N THR A 185 -46.04 -36.09 46.98
CA THR A 185 -44.80 -35.48 47.50
C THR A 185 -43.55 -36.06 46.84
N LYS A 186 -43.50 -37.36 46.54
CA LYS A 186 -42.44 -37.99 45.72
C LYS A 186 -42.38 -37.36 44.32
N ILE A 187 -43.51 -37.26 43.61
CA ILE A 187 -43.61 -36.61 42.28
C ILE A 187 -43.17 -35.14 42.32
N ARG A 188 -43.58 -34.37 43.34
CA ARG A 188 -43.13 -32.96 43.49
C ARG A 188 -41.62 -32.88 43.68
N GLY A 189 -41.04 -33.75 44.50
CA GLY A 189 -39.59 -33.84 44.71
C GLY A 189 -38.82 -34.18 43.44
N GLU A 190 -39.35 -35.05 42.58
CA GLU A 190 -38.76 -35.37 41.27
C GLU A 190 -38.91 -34.23 40.26
N ARG A 191 -40.09 -33.62 40.17
CA ARG A 191 -40.33 -32.43 39.33
C ARG A 191 -39.37 -31.30 39.68
N ASP A 192 -39.13 -31.05 40.97
CA ASP A 192 -38.29 -29.95 41.43
C ASP A 192 -36.79 -30.27 41.30
N LYS A 193 -36.38 -31.55 41.31
CA LYS A 193 -35.04 -31.99 40.85
C LYS A 193 -34.87 -31.74 39.35
N ASN A 194 -35.85 -32.14 38.54
CA ASN A 194 -35.81 -31.98 37.08
C ASN A 194 -35.81 -30.50 36.67
N ALA A 195 -36.55 -29.64 37.38
CA ALA A 195 -36.53 -28.19 37.17
C ALA A 195 -35.15 -27.56 37.46
N LYS A 196 -34.44 -28.04 38.49
CA LYS A 196 -33.06 -27.61 38.77
C LYS A 196 -32.09 -28.08 37.68
N ALA A 197 -32.18 -29.34 37.25
CA ALA A 197 -31.37 -29.88 36.17
C ALA A 197 -31.61 -29.13 34.83
N LEU A 198 -32.85 -28.77 34.53
CA LEU A 198 -33.22 -27.95 33.37
C LEU A 198 -32.58 -26.56 33.45
N LEU A 199 -32.62 -25.91 34.62
CA LEU A 199 -32.02 -24.59 34.84
C LEU A 199 -30.49 -24.63 34.68
N GLU A 200 -29.82 -25.65 35.22
CA GLU A 200 -28.39 -25.88 35.01
C GLU A 200 -28.03 -26.15 33.55
N LEU A 201 -28.87 -26.88 32.81
CA LEU A 201 -28.67 -27.10 31.38
C LEU A 201 -28.83 -25.78 30.61
N GLN A 202 -29.77 -24.93 31.02
CA GLN A 202 -29.98 -23.61 30.42
C GLN A 202 -28.83 -22.62 30.71
N THR A 203 -28.20 -22.66 31.89
CA THR A 203 -27.00 -21.84 32.17
C THR A 203 -25.81 -22.34 31.34
N LYS A 204 -25.54 -23.65 31.33
CA LYS A 204 -24.51 -24.28 30.49
C LYS A 204 -24.71 -23.99 29.00
N PHE A 205 -25.95 -23.91 28.52
CA PHE A 205 -26.27 -23.49 27.15
C PHE A 205 -25.93 -22.01 26.90
N LYS A 206 -26.37 -21.09 27.78
CA LYS A 206 -26.04 -19.66 27.70
C LYS A 206 -24.53 -19.38 27.73
N GLU A 207 -23.77 -20.18 28.47
CA GLU A 207 -22.30 -20.12 28.49
C GLU A 207 -21.69 -20.56 27.16
N LYS A 208 -22.20 -21.64 26.54
CA LYS A 208 -21.77 -22.08 25.21
C LYS A 208 -22.05 -21.04 24.14
N CYS A 209 -23.23 -20.40 24.13
CA CYS A 209 -23.53 -19.31 23.19
C CYS A 209 -22.53 -18.14 23.31
N LYS A 210 -22.16 -17.74 24.53
CA LYS A 210 -21.13 -16.70 24.76
C LYS A 210 -19.73 -17.10 24.31
N ILE A 211 -19.43 -18.39 24.20
CA ILE A 211 -18.16 -18.89 23.64
C ILE A 211 -18.25 -18.91 22.10
N GLU A 212 -19.39 -19.31 21.54
CA GLU A 212 -19.67 -19.28 20.10
C GLU A 212 -19.62 -17.86 19.53
N GLU A 213 -20.23 -16.88 20.19
CA GLU A 213 -20.14 -15.44 19.86
C GLU A 213 -18.69 -14.94 19.80
N LYS A 214 -17.85 -15.34 20.78
CA LYS A 214 -16.42 -14.99 20.79
C LYS A 214 -15.68 -15.63 19.63
N LEU A 215 -15.89 -16.92 19.38
CA LEU A 215 -15.26 -17.64 18.27
C LEU A 215 -15.70 -17.08 16.90
N ILE A 216 -16.94 -16.61 16.76
CA ILE A 216 -17.41 -15.89 15.58
C ILE A 216 -16.62 -14.59 15.40
N ASN A 217 -16.54 -13.76 16.45
CA ASN A 217 -15.80 -12.49 16.41
C ASN A 217 -14.30 -12.68 16.12
N GLU A 218 -13.66 -13.68 16.71
CA GLU A 218 -12.27 -14.06 16.41
C GLU A 218 -12.10 -14.50 14.94
N ASN A 219 -13.05 -15.28 14.41
CA ASN A 219 -13.06 -15.64 12.99
C ASN A 219 -13.27 -14.42 12.06
N GLU A 220 -14.03 -13.41 12.47
CA GLU A 220 -14.19 -12.15 11.72
C GLU A 220 -12.87 -11.37 11.69
N ILE A 221 -12.22 -11.20 12.84
CA ILE A 221 -10.91 -10.54 12.96
C ILE A 221 -9.88 -11.25 12.05
N LEU A 222 -9.76 -12.57 12.14
CA LEU A 222 -8.85 -13.37 11.31
C LEU A 222 -9.16 -13.26 9.81
N LYS A 223 -10.44 -13.18 9.39
CA LYS A 223 -10.79 -12.91 7.99
C LYS A 223 -10.28 -11.54 7.53
N THR A 224 -10.38 -10.49 8.37
CA THR A 224 -9.86 -9.16 8.01
C THR A 224 -8.33 -9.15 7.91
N GLU A 225 -7.64 -9.89 8.77
CA GLU A 225 -6.18 -10.03 8.75
C GLU A 225 -5.69 -10.80 7.52
N ILE A 226 -6.35 -11.91 7.17
CA ILE A 226 -6.15 -12.61 5.89
C ILE A 226 -6.41 -11.69 4.69
N GLY A 227 -7.35 -10.75 4.80
CA GLY A 227 -7.60 -9.70 3.81
C GLY A 227 -6.40 -8.75 3.63
N LYS A 228 -5.85 -8.23 4.74
CA LYS A 228 -4.66 -7.36 4.75
C LYS A 228 -3.44 -8.07 4.17
N LEU A 229 -3.14 -9.28 4.65
CA LEU A 229 -2.01 -10.08 4.19
C LEU A 229 -2.08 -10.43 2.70
N LYS A 230 -3.29 -10.61 2.13
CA LYS A 230 -3.48 -10.77 0.68
C LYS A 230 -3.19 -9.50 -0.12
N ALA A 231 -3.62 -8.33 0.38
CA ALA A 231 -3.29 -7.06 -0.25
C ALA A 231 -1.78 -6.76 -0.19
N GLU A 232 -1.13 -7.09 0.93
CA GLU A 232 0.33 -7.00 1.07
C GLU A 232 1.06 -7.96 0.11
N ALA A 233 0.63 -9.22 0.01
CA ALA A 233 1.18 -10.18 -0.95
C ALA A 233 1.06 -9.69 -2.41
N GLN A 234 -0.09 -9.13 -2.78
CA GLN A 234 -0.30 -8.54 -4.11
C GLN A 234 0.60 -7.31 -4.35
N ASN A 235 0.86 -6.50 -3.31
CA ASN A 235 1.83 -5.40 -3.38
C ASN A 235 3.27 -5.91 -3.55
N PHE A 236 3.65 -7.02 -2.90
CA PHE A 236 4.95 -7.66 -3.14
C PHE A 236 5.08 -8.21 -4.56
N GLU A 237 4.04 -8.83 -5.11
CA GLU A 237 4.00 -9.29 -6.51
C GLU A 237 4.20 -8.13 -7.49
N ASN A 238 3.44 -7.03 -7.33
CA ASN A 238 3.60 -5.79 -8.10
C ASN A 238 5.03 -5.20 -7.98
N MET A 239 5.65 -5.26 -6.80
CA MET A 239 7.04 -4.80 -6.61
C MET A 239 8.07 -5.72 -7.27
N GLN A 240 7.89 -7.05 -7.25
CA GLN A 240 8.77 -7.96 -8.00
C GLN A 240 8.69 -7.71 -9.50
N ASP A 241 7.48 -7.46 -10.02
CA ASP A 241 7.22 -7.15 -11.41
C ASP A 241 7.89 -5.82 -11.85
N MET A 242 7.89 -4.82 -10.97
CA MET A 242 8.64 -3.57 -11.16
C MET A 242 10.17 -3.78 -11.10
N ILE A 243 10.66 -4.61 -10.18
CA ILE A 243 12.09 -4.97 -10.07
C ILE A 243 12.56 -5.72 -11.32
N GLY A 244 11.73 -6.59 -11.91
CA GLY A 244 12.01 -7.25 -13.19
C GLY A 244 12.23 -6.25 -14.31
N LYS A 245 11.27 -5.34 -14.54
CA LYS A 245 11.33 -4.28 -15.56
C LYS A 245 12.52 -3.32 -15.35
N LEU A 246 12.91 -3.07 -14.10
CA LEU A 246 14.11 -2.29 -13.78
C LEU A 246 15.41 -3.05 -14.11
N LYS A 247 15.49 -4.37 -13.84
CA LYS A 247 16.65 -5.20 -14.22
C LYS A 247 16.83 -5.27 -15.73
N GLU A 248 15.76 -5.50 -16.48
CA GLU A 248 15.78 -5.47 -17.95
C GLU A 248 16.31 -4.13 -18.47
N ARG A 249 15.80 -3.01 -17.94
CA ARG A 249 16.26 -1.67 -18.33
C ARG A 249 17.73 -1.42 -17.99
N ILE A 250 18.20 -1.86 -16.82
CA ILE A 250 19.61 -1.78 -16.45
C ILE A 250 20.47 -2.56 -17.45
N GLN A 251 20.08 -3.79 -17.80
CA GLN A 251 20.83 -4.62 -18.73
C GLN A 251 20.89 -4.04 -20.16
N VAL A 252 19.82 -3.36 -20.61
CA VAL A 252 19.81 -2.60 -21.87
C VAL A 252 20.80 -1.42 -21.84
N GLU A 253 20.80 -0.61 -20.77
CA GLU A 253 21.76 0.50 -20.63
C GLU A 253 23.21 0.02 -20.43
N GLU A 254 23.43 -1.13 -19.78
CA GLU A 254 24.75 -1.75 -19.69
C GLU A 254 25.27 -2.21 -21.05
N ASN A 255 24.42 -2.73 -21.94
CA ASN A 255 24.82 -3.12 -23.28
C ASN A 255 25.19 -1.91 -24.15
N LYS A 256 24.37 -0.85 -24.15
CA LYS A 256 24.73 0.44 -24.76
C LYS A 256 26.05 1.00 -24.20
N ARG A 257 26.30 0.83 -22.90
CA ARG A 257 27.56 1.25 -22.26
C ARG A 257 28.77 0.39 -22.67
N LYS A 258 28.57 -0.86 -23.11
CA LYS A 258 29.62 -1.70 -23.72
C LYS A 258 29.89 -1.24 -25.15
N GLU A 259 28.84 -1.07 -25.96
CA GLU A 259 28.91 -0.55 -27.34
C GLU A 259 29.68 0.78 -27.38
N LEU A 260 29.32 1.73 -26.51
CA LEU A 260 29.97 3.02 -26.41
C LEU A 260 31.44 2.94 -25.96
N ARG A 261 31.81 1.94 -25.14
CA ARG A 261 33.22 1.71 -24.72
C ARG A 261 34.08 1.21 -25.88
N GLU A 262 33.56 0.30 -26.69
CA GLU A 262 34.28 -0.19 -27.88
C GLU A 262 34.42 0.93 -28.92
N LEU A 263 33.38 1.74 -29.16
CA LEU A 263 33.48 2.94 -30.01
C LEU A 263 34.54 3.94 -29.53
N TYR A 264 34.64 4.20 -28.21
CA TYR A 264 35.70 5.05 -27.66
C TYR A 264 37.09 4.41 -27.81
N LYS A 265 37.22 3.10 -27.62
CA LYS A 265 38.47 2.35 -27.77
C LYS A 265 38.95 2.37 -29.23
N ASP A 266 38.05 2.22 -30.20
CA ASP A 266 38.38 2.33 -31.63
C ASP A 266 38.77 3.77 -32.00
N SER A 267 38.08 4.78 -31.48
CA SER A 267 38.46 6.19 -31.67
C SER A 267 39.82 6.53 -31.03
N ILE A 268 40.16 5.93 -29.89
CA ILE A 268 41.49 6.05 -29.27
C ILE A 268 42.53 5.39 -30.17
N ASN A 269 42.29 4.15 -30.65
CA ASN A 269 43.20 3.46 -31.57
C ASN A 269 43.46 4.27 -32.85
N GLU A 270 42.43 4.91 -33.42
CA GLU A 270 42.57 5.78 -34.59
C GLU A 270 43.42 7.03 -34.30
N PHE A 271 43.19 7.68 -33.15
CA PHE A 271 43.98 8.83 -32.70
C PHE A 271 45.45 8.45 -32.45
N ASP A 272 45.68 7.33 -31.79
CA ASP A 272 47.00 6.76 -31.50
C ASP A 272 47.79 6.48 -32.79
N ASN A 273 47.12 5.97 -33.82
CA ASN A 273 47.72 5.73 -35.13
C ASN A 273 48.07 7.05 -35.85
N LYS A 274 47.16 8.03 -35.83
CA LYS A 274 47.42 9.37 -36.38
C LYS A 274 48.55 10.10 -35.65
N SER A 275 48.65 9.98 -34.33
CA SER A 275 49.79 10.50 -33.56
C SER A 275 51.10 9.88 -34.05
N LYS A 276 51.16 8.54 -34.19
CA LYS A 276 52.33 7.82 -34.70
C LYS A 276 52.68 8.20 -36.14
N GLU A 277 51.72 8.63 -36.96
CA GLU A 277 51.96 9.18 -38.31
C GLU A 277 52.57 10.58 -38.24
N TYR A 278 51.99 11.49 -37.46
CA TYR A 278 52.57 12.83 -37.25
C TYR A 278 53.96 12.77 -36.59
N ASP A 279 54.20 11.86 -35.65
CA ASP A 279 55.53 11.65 -35.04
C ASP A 279 56.58 11.22 -36.09
N ARG A 280 56.21 10.37 -37.06
CA ARG A 280 57.09 10.01 -38.18
C ARG A 280 57.37 11.20 -39.09
N GLU A 281 56.34 11.98 -39.42
CA GLU A 281 56.47 13.17 -40.27
C GLU A 281 57.31 14.26 -39.61
N ILE A 282 57.07 14.55 -38.34
CA ILE A 282 57.87 15.47 -37.51
C ILE A 282 59.33 15.00 -37.45
N ASN A 283 59.58 13.70 -37.26
CA ASN A 283 60.95 13.19 -37.20
C ASN A 283 61.65 13.20 -38.57
N LYS A 284 60.92 13.02 -39.68
CA LYS A 284 61.45 13.26 -41.02
C LYS A 284 61.78 14.74 -41.24
N ILE A 285 60.88 15.66 -40.89
CA ILE A 285 61.14 17.10 -40.98
C ILE A 285 62.35 17.51 -40.12
N LYS A 286 62.60 16.85 -38.97
CA LYS A 286 63.83 17.05 -38.18
C LYS A 286 65.10 16.55 -38.90
N THR A 287 65.07 15.39 -39.56
CA THR A 287 66.24 14.90 -40.33
C THR A 287 66.50 15.81 -41.53
N ASP A 288 65.46 16.14 -42.29
CA ASP A 288 65.55 16.98 -43.49
C ASP A 288 66.11 18.39 -43.12
N ASN A 289 65.69 18.96 -41.99
CA ASN A 289 66.26 20.21 -41.46
C ASN A 289 67.71 20.07 -40.96
N ALA A 290 68.11 18.93 -40.39
CA ALA A 290 69.47 18.70 -39.93
C ALA A 290 70.47 18.61 -41.10
N ASP A 291 70.07 17.93 -42.18
CA ASP A 291 70.86 17.87 -43.42
C ASP A 291 70.91 19.25 -44.12
N LEU A 292 69.79 19.99 -44.19
CA LEU A 292 69.79 21.36 -44.70
C LEU A 292 70.71 22.30 -43.88
N LEU A 293 70.76 22.16 -42.55
CA LEU A 293 71.68 22.92 -41.70
C LEU A 293 73.15 22.56 -41.93
N LYS A 294 73.44 21.28 -42.21
CA LYS A 294 74.77 20.80 -42.58
C LYS A 294 75.21 21.37 -43.92
N ASP A 295 74.35 21.34 -44.94
CA ASP A 295 74.63 21.91 -46.26
C ASP A 295 74.78 23.44 -46.23
N LEU A 296 73.94 24.12 -45.44
CA LEU A 296 74.06 25.57 -45.20
C LEU A 296 75.40 25.91 -44.53
N ASN A 297 75.92 25.06 -43.65
CA ASN A 297 77.26 25.24 -43.06
C ASN A 297 78.39 24.90 -44.05
N ASN A 298 78.23 23.89 -44.91
CA ASN A 298 79.17 23.60 -46.00
C ASN A 298 79.29 24.82 -46.95
N LEU A 299 78.16 25.36 -47.39
CA LEU A 299 78.09 26.56 -48.24
C LEU A 299 78.66 27.81 -47.55
N LYS A 300 78.49 27.96 -46.22
CA LYS A 300 79.19 29.00 -45.45
C LYS A 300 80.70 28.84 -45.51
N ILE A 301 81.23 27.62 -45.34
CA ILE A 301 82.68 27.35 -45.38
C ILE A 301 83.23 27.67 -46.78
N GLU A 302 82.56 27.21 -47.84
CA GLU A 302 82.90 27.54 -49.23
C GLU A 302 82.90 29.05 -49.47
N ARG A 303 81.86 29.78 -49.01
CA ARG A 303 81.80 31.24 -49.12
C ARG A 303 82.97 31.95 -48.42
N HIS A 304 83.40 31.48 -47.24
CA HIS A 304 84.57 32.05 -46.57
C HIS A 304 85.86 31.75 -47.34
N GLY A 305 86.02 30.54 -47.91
CA GLY A 305 87.13 30.22 -48.80
C GLY A 305 87.20 31.12 -50.03
N LEU A 306 86.05 31.42 -50.65
CA LEU A 306 85.97 32.34 -51.79
C LEU A 306 86.23 33.80 -51.40
N ILE A 307 85.78 34.24 -50.21
CA ILE A 307 86.10 35.57 -49.67
C ILE A 307 87.61 35.71 -49.50
N SER A 308 88.29 34.77 -48.85
CA SER A 308 89.74 34.86 -48.67
C SER A 308 90.54 34.65 -49.96
N GLN A 309 89.99 34.01 -51.00
CA GLN A 309 90.57 34.05 -52.34
C GLN A 309 90.45 35.44 -52.98
N ASN A 310 89.35 36.16 -52.75
CA ASN A 310 89.18 37.53 -53.25
C ASN A 310 90.05 38.52 -52.48
N GLU A 311 90.13 38.43 -51.14
CA GLU A 311 91.06 39.23 -50.32
C GLU A 311 92.52 39.06 -50.79
N ASN A 312 92.94 37.84 -51.12
CA ASN A 312 94.27 37.59 -51.68
C ASN A 312 94.46 38.23 -53.07
N LYS A 313 93.44 38.23 -53.94
CA LYS A 313 93.49 38.91 -55.26
C LYS A 313 93.48 40.42 -55.13
N GLU A 314 92.72 40.99 -54.19
CA GLU A 314 92.71 42.42 -53.90
C GLU A 314 94.08 42.89 -53.38
N ASN A 315 94.72 42.11 -52.50
CA ASN A 315 96.10 42.35 -52.07
C ASN A 315 97.11 42.26 -53.24
N GLN A 316 96.95 41.32 -54.17
CA GLN A 316 97.76 41.26 -55.40
C GLN A 316 97.54 42.50 -56.30
N ILE A 317 96.29 42.93 -56.47
CA ILE A 317 95.94 44.15 -57.23
C ILE A 317 96.55 45.39 -56.56
N LEU A 318 96.50 45.49 -55.23
CA LEU A 318 97.09 46.61 -54.47
C LEU A 318 98.62 46.64 -54.63
N ASN A 319 99.29 45.48 -54.58
CA ASN A 319 100.72 45.37 -54.83
C ASN A 319 101.07 45.84 -56.27
N LEU A 320 100.35 45.36 -57.28
CA LEU A 320 100.52 45.77 -58.68
C LEU A 320 100.21 47.26 -58.89
N GLN A 321 99.26 47.84 -58.15
CA GLN A 321 99.03 49.29 -58.14
C GLN A 321 100.21 50.05 -57.54
N SER A 322 100.84 49.53 -56.47
CA SER A 322 102.04 50.13 -55.89
C SER A 322 103.24 50.08 -56.85
N GLU A 323 103.38 49.00 -57.62
CA GLU A 323 104.43 48.88 -58.65
C GLU A 323 104.16 49.82 -59.82
N LYS A 324 102.91 49.90 -60.30
CA LYS A 324 102.49 50.90 -61.27
C LYS A 324 102.79 52.32 -60.80
N GLN A 325 102.59 52.64 -59.52
CA GLN A 325 102.96 53.95 -58.95
C GLN A 325 104.47 54.18 -58.95
N LYS A 326 105.30 53.18 -58.60
CA LYS A 326 106.76 53.26 -58.70
C LYS A 326 107.21 53.56 -60.13
N PHE A 327 106.72 52.80 -61.12
CA PHE A 327 107.02 53.05 -62.54
C PHE A 327 106.52 54.41 -63.02
N PHE A 328 105.37 54.91 -62.53
CA PHE A 328 104.92 56.28 -62.83
C PHE A 328 105.84 57.36 -62.24
N ALA A 329 106.36 57.15 -61.03
CA ALA A 329 107.34 58.05 -60.42
C ALA A 329 108.67 58.03 -61.19
N GLU A 330 109.13 56.85 -61.62
CA GLU A 330 110.33 56.68 -62.45
C GLU A 330 110.20 57.34 -63.83
N ILE A 331 109.07 57.13 -64.52
CA ILE A 331 108.74 57.81 -65.79
C ILE A 331 108.71 59.33 -65.62
N ASN A 332 108.19 59.84 -64.50
CA ASN A 332 108.19 61.28 -64.23
C ASN A 332 109.60 61.79 -63.91
N GLY A 333 110.42 61.05 -63.16
CA GLY A 333 111.83 61.38 -62.95
C GLY A 333 112.63 61.42 -64.26
N LEU A 334 112.36 60.50 -65.19
CA LEU A 334 112.96 60.50 -66.53
C LEU A 334 112.46 61.69 -67.39
N LYS A 335 111.19 62.10 -67.26
CA LYS A 335 110.68 63.33 -67.89
C LYS A 335 111.36 64.59 -67.33
N ASP A 336 111.59 64.65 -66.01
CA ASP A 336 112.28 65.76 -65.37
C ASP A 336 113.77 65.82 -65.78
N GLN A 337 114.41 64.65 -65.98
CA GLN A 337 115.74 64.58 -66.59
C GLN A 337 115.73 65.04 -68.06
N ALA A 338 114.75 64.64 -68.86
CA ALA A 338 114.60 65.09 -70.25
C ALA A 338 114.33 66.62 -70.34
N ALA A 339 113.54 67.17 -69.41
CA ALA A 339 113.31 68.61 -69.29
C ALA A 339 114.61 69.36 -68.95
N LYS A 340 115.43 68.82 -68.02
CA LYS A 340 116.75 69.38 -67.69
C LYS A 340 117.74 69.26 -68.86
N ALA A 341 117.73 68.16 -69.60
CA ALA A 341 118.54 68.00 -70.81
C ALA A 341 118.18 69.05 -71.87
N LYS A 342 116.89 69.31 -72.07
CA LYS A 342 116.39 70.37 -72.97
C LYS A 342 116.83 71.77 -72.50
N GLN A 343 116.75 72.05 -71.20
CA GLN A 343 117.26 73.32 -70.63
C GLN A 343 118.77 73.50 -70.83
N MET A 344 119.56 72.42 -70.80
CA MET A 344 121.00 72.45 -71.12
C MET A 344 121.26 72.71 -72.61
N GLU A 345 120.44 72.16 -73.51
CA GLU A 345 120.51 72.41 -74.95
C GLU A 345 120.16 73.88 -75.31
N ASP A 346 119.16 74.46 -74.65
CA ASP A 346 118.78 75.86 -74.80
C ASP A 346 119.83 76.82 -74.19
N LEU A 347 120.55 76.40 -73.14
CA LEU A 347 121.69 77.14 -72.58
C LEU A 347 122.87 77.21 -73.56
N ALA A 348 123.24 76.07 -74.17
CA ALA A 348 124.35 75.97 -75.12
C ALA A 348 124.21 76.95 -76.31
N LYS A 349 122.97 77.18 -76.77
CA LYS A 349 122.67 78.08 -77.89
C LYS A 349 122.73 79.58 -77.51
N LYS A 350 122.73 79.93 -76.22
CA LYS A 350 122.89 81.33 -75.76
C LYS A 350 124.33 81.73 -75.45
N PHE A 351 125.14 80.82 -74.90
CA PHE A 351 126.52 81.13 -74.51
C PHE A 351 127.45 81.51 -75.68
N GLN A 352 127.04 81.27 -76.92
CA GLN A 352 127.78 81.73 -78.11
C GLN A 352 127.62 83.24 -78.40
N GLY A 353 126.66 83.94 -77.78
CA GLY A 353 126.41 85.38 -78.00
C GLY A 353 126.78 86.32 -76.85
N GLU A 354 126.74 85.86 -75.59
CA GLU A 354 126.73 86.76 -74.42
C GLU A 354 128.11 86.95 -73.75
N CYS A 355 129.16 86.30 -74.24
CA CYS A 355 130.55 86.42 -73.74
C CYS A 355 131.20 87.81 -73.92
N ALA A 356 130.55 88.75 -74.61
CA ALA A 356 131.12 90.07 -74.93
C ALA A 356 130.83 91.18 -73.90
N SER A 357 129.88 90.98 -72.95
CA SER A 357 129.38 92.11 -72.13
C SER A 357 129.16 91.85 -70.64
N LEU A 358 129.21 90.60 -70.15
CA LEU A 358 128.82 90.31 -68.75
C LEU A 358 129.93 90.40 -67.69
N SER A 359 131.19 90.61 -68.08
CA SER A 359 132.33 90.71 -67.14
C SER A 359 132.23 91.90 -66.17
N SER A 360 131.36 92.88 -66.44
CA SER A 360 131.23 94.12 -65.66
C SER A 360 130.26 94.05 -64.47
N LYS A 361 129.41 93.01 -64.34
CA LYS A 361 128.24 93.05 -63.43
C LYS A 361 128.20 91.96 -62.36
N LEU A 362 129.21 91.11 -62.28
CA LEU A 362 129.26 89.99 -61.32
C LEU A 362 129.96 90.30 -60.00
N LYS A 363 130.34 91.56 -59.75
CA LYS A 363 130.99 92.00 -58.50
C LYS A 363 130.00 92.33 -57.37
N ASP A 364 128.77 92.75 -57.71
CA ASP A 364 127.81 93.33 -56.75
C ASP A 364 126.83 92.28 -56.15
N MET A 365 126.97 91.00 -56.52
CA MET A 365 126.05 89.92 -56.13
C MET A 365 126.47 89.18 -54.85
N ALA A 366 127.71 89.33 -54.37
CA ALA A 366 128.25 88.53 -53.28
C ALA A 366 127.63 88.85 -51.89
N GLU A 367 127.25 90.11 -51.64
CA GLU A 367 126.94 90.58 -50.29
C GLU A 367 125.52 90.23 -49.79
N LYS A 368 124.60 89.86 -50.69
CA LYS A 368 123.18 89.67 -50.34
C LYS A 368 122.82 88.30 -49.73
N HIS A 369 123.71 87.31 -49.80
CA HIS A 369 123.38 85.94 -49.35
C HIS A 369 123.49 85.69 -47.84
N SER A 370 124.08 86.60 -47.07
CA SER A 370 124.22 86.44 -45.61
C SER A 370 122.86 86.51 -44.86
N SER A 371 121.97 87.40 -45.30
CA SER A 371 120.71 87.72 -44.59
C SER A 371 119.69 86.57 -44.59
N SER A 372 119.66 85.74 -45.63
CA SER A 372 118.60 84.74 -45.83
C SER A 372 118.63 83.57 -44.82
N TYR A 373 119.73 83.37 -44.09
CA TYR A 373 119.88 82.23 -43.18
C TYR A 373 119.20 82.45 -41.82
N GLN A 374 118.92 83.70 -41.44
CA GLN A 374 118.31 84.03 -40.14
C GLN A 374 116.79 83.80 -40.13
N GLU A 375 116.11 83.93 -41.27
CA GLU A 375 114.64 83.85 -41.36
C GLU A 375 114.09 82.45 -41.06
N LEU A 376 114.71 81.38 -41.61
CA LEU A 376 114.27 80.00 -41.39
C LEU A 376 114.32 79.55 -39.92
N THR A 377 115.18 80.19 -39.11
CA THR A 377 115.33 79.83 -37.68
C THR A 377 114.14 80.26 -36.84
N LYS A 378 113.38 81.29 -37.25
CA LYS A 378 112.12 81.70 -36.59
C LYS A 378 111.00 80.69 -36.82
N GLN A 379 110.75 80.33 -38.08
CA GLN A 379 109.58 79.52 -38.49
C GLN A 379 109.53 78.14 -37.81
N LYS A 380 110.70 77.56 -37.53
CA LYS A 380 110.82 76.29 -36.78
C LYS A 380 110.20 76.35 -35.37
N ASN A 381 110.29 77.50 -34.70
CA ASN A 381 109.85 77.63 -33.30
C ASN A 381 108.34 77.90 -33.19
N GLU A 382 107.72 78.54 -34.19
CA GLU A 382 106.26 78.75 -34.23
C GLU A 382 105.46 77.44 -34.36
N ILE A 383 106.00 76.48 -35.12
CA ILE A 383 105.37 75.16 -35.31
C ILE A 383 105.37 74.36 -34.00
N LEU A 384 106.45 74.45 -33.20
CA LEU A 384 106.53 73.82 -31.88
C LEU A 384 105.56 74.45 -30.86
N ALA A 385 105.24 75.74 -30.97
CA ALA A 385 104.21 76.37 -30.16
C ALA A 385 102.80 75.84 -30.50
N LYS A 386 102.45 75.75 -31.79
CA LYS A 386 101.14 75.28 -32.26
C LYS A 386 100.84 73.82 -31.89
N ASN A 387 101.85 72.94 -31.89
CA ASN A 387 101.66 71.57 -31.43
C ASN A 387 101.37 71.48 -29.91
N LYS A 388 101.81 72.45 -29.11
CA LYS A 388 101.53 72.45 -27.66
C LYS A 388 100.07 72.81 -27.35
N THR A 389 99.47 73.75 -28.09
CA THR A 389 98.07 74.16 -27.90
C THR A 389 97.08 73.08 -28.35
N LEU A 390 97.36 72.39 -29.46
CA LEU A 390 96.52 71.30 -29.98
C LEU A 390 96.45 70.08 -29.03
N CYS A 391 97.48 69.84 -28.21
CA CYS A 391 97.43 68.81 -27.17
C CYS A 391 96.47 69.19 -26.04
N SER A 392 96.54 70.42 -25.53
CA SER A 392 95.64 70.88 -24.46
C SER A 392 94.17 70.95 -24.90
N GLU A 393 93.91 71.25 -26.17
CA GLU A 393 92.56 71.17 -26.74
C GLU A 393 92.04 69.73 -26.78
N ASN A 394 92.87 68.77 -27.22
CA ASN A 394 92.51 67.34 -27.25
C ASN A 394 92.14 66.78 -25.88
N ASP A 395 92.89 67.10 -24.84
CA ASP A 395 92.59 66.60 -23.49
C ASP A 395 91.29 67.22 -22.93
N SER A 396 91.01 68.50 -23.25
CA SER A 396 89.71 69.13 -22.93
C SER A 396 88.52 68.53 -23.69
N LEU A 397 88.76 67.87 -24.84
CA LEU A 397 87.73 67.16 -25.59
C LEU A 397 87.49 65.75 -25.04
N LYS A 398 88.53 65.04 -24.57
CA LYS A 398 88.37 63.76 -23.86
C LYS A 398 87.54 63.91 -22.59
N GLU A 399 87.80 64.96 -21.80
CA GLU A 399 87.03 65.24 -20.59
C GLU A 399 85.55 65.54 -20.91
N LYS A 400 85.25 66.19 -22.04
CA LYS A 400 83.86 66.40 -22.50
C LYS A 400 83.20 65.10 -22.96
N ILE A 401 83.92 64.23 -23.65
CA ILE A 401 83.41 62.90 -24.07
C ILE A 401 83.08 62.05 -22.83
N GLN A 402 83.99 61.97 -21.87
CA GLN A 402 83.78 61.22 -20.62
C GLN A 402 82.58 61.74 -19.79
N ASN A 403 82.31 63.06 -19.85
CA ASN A 403 81.13 63.67 -19.25
C ASN A 403 79.84 63.50 -20.07
N GLN A 404 79.91 63.11 -21.34
CA GLN A 404 78.75 62.71 -22.15
C GLN A 404 78.44 61.22 -22.01
N ASP A 405 79.46 60.37 -21.90
CA ASP A 405 79.30 58.93 -21.65
C ASP A 405 78.61 58.65 -20.30
N SER A 406 78.95 59.42 -19.25
CA SER A 406 78.27 59.31 -17.95
C SER A 406 76.80 59.76 -18.02
N LEU A 407 76.50 60.81 -18.81
CA LEU A 407 75.13 61.27 -19.07
C LEU A 407 74.31 60.24 -19.86
N LEU A 408 74.95 59.56 -20.83
CA LEU A 408 74.38 58.44 -21.57
C LEU A 408 74.06 57.26 -20.64
N GLN A 409 75.00 56.85 -19.78
CA GLN A 409 74.77 55.80 -18.79
C GLN A 409 73.60 56.11 -17.85
N GLN A 410 73.47 57.37 -17.43
CA GLN A 410 72.35 57.82 -16.59
C GLN A 410 71.02 57.77 -17.36
N SER A 411 71.03 58.13 -18.64
CA SER A 411 69.86 58.06 -19.54
C SER A 411 69.44 56.62 -19.86
N GLU A 412 70.39 55.71 -20.06
CA GLU A 412 70.11 54.28 -20.24
C GLU A 412 69.45 53.65 -19.01
N ASN A 413 69.86 54.05 -17.80
CA ASN A 413 69.28 53.52 -16.58
C ASN A 413 67.85 54.02 -16.38
N GLY A 414 67.58 55.30 -16.65
CA GLY A 414 66.21 55.82 -16.71
C GLY A 414 65.34 55.11 -17.78
N LEU A 415 65.91 54.72 -18.91
CA LEU A 415 65.22 53.89 -19.92
C LEU A 415 64.89 52.48 -19.41
N LYS A 416 65.77 51.86 -18.61
CA LYS A 416 65.53 50.54 -17.99
C LYS A 416 64.41 50.62 -16.93
N GLU A 417 64.42 51.65 -16.08
CA GLU A 417 63.38 51.93 -15.09
C GLU A 417 62.01 52.18 -15.75
N LEU A 418 61.98 53.02 -16.78
CA LEU A 418 60.77 53.29 -17.57
C LEU A 418 60.23 52.01 -18.25
N SER A 419 61.12 51.14 -18.73
CA SER A 419 60.75 49.84 -19.32
C SER A 419 60.15 48.88 -18.29
N SER A 420 60.66 48.84 -17.04
CA SER A 420 60.03 48.06 -15.98
C SER A 420 58.64 48.58 -15.59
N HIS A 421 58.47 49.90 -15.47
CA HIS A 421 57.14 50.47 -15.22
C HIS A 421 56.15 50.22 -16.38
N PHE A 422 56.62 50.23 -17.62
CA PHE A 422 55.76 49.89 -18.77
C PHE A 422 55.24 48.44 -18.66
N LEU A 423 56.11 47.50 -18.28
CA LEU A 423 55.74 46.10 -18.07
C LEU A 423 54.76 45.92 -16.89
N GLU A 424 54.94 46.66 -15.79
CA GLU A 424 54.00 46.67 -14.66
C GLU A 424 52.62 47.21 -15.06
N VAL A 425 52.57 48.30 -15.84
CA VAL A 425 51.30 48.89 -16.32
C VAL A 425 50.60 47.97 -17.32
N GLU A 426 51.34 47.30 -18.22
CA GLU A 426 50.79 46.30 -19.13
C GLU A 426 50.20 45.10 -18.35
N GLN A 427 50.90 44.62 -17.32
CA GLN A 427 50.43 43.54 -16.46
C GLN A 427 49.19 43.95 -15.63
N GLN A 428 49.12 45.20 -15.16
CA GLN A 428 47.92 45.76 -14.51
C GLN A 428 46.74 45.85 -15.48
N LEU A 429 46.95 46.24 -16.75
CA LEU A 429 45.92 46.29 -17.78
C LEU A 429 45.34 44.90 -18.10
N VAL A 430 46.16 43.86 -18.14
CA VAL A 430 45.70 42.47 -18.29
C VAL A 430 44.81 42.08 -17.09
N LEU A 431 45.28 42.28 -15.86
CA LEU A 431 44.50 42.00 -14.65
C LEU A 431 43.19 42.80 -14.57
N GLN A 432 43.17 44.03 -15.07
CA GLN A 432 41.96 44.86 -15.16
C GLN A 432 40.96 44.33 -16.20
N ASN A 433 41.43 43.82 -17.34
CA ASN A 433 40.58 43.16 -18.32
C ASN A 433 40.01 41.83 -17.80
N ASP A 434 40.84 41.00 -17.16
CA ASP A 434 40.40 39.73 -16.56
C ASP A 434 39.35 39.95 -15.47
N THR A 435 39.57 40.90 -14.57
CA THR A 435 38.58 41.24 -13.52
C THR A 435 37.30 41.85 -14.07
N ASN A 436 37.35 42.60 -15.18
CA ASN A 436 36.15 43.06 -15.90
C ASN A 436 35.39 41.90 -16.56
N SER A 437 36.09 40.95 -17.19
CA SER A 437 35.51 39.75 -17.78
C SER A 437 34.80 38.90 -16.70
N LEU A 438 35.50 38.61 -15.60
CA LEU A 438 34.95 37.88 -14.45
C LEU A 438 33.70 38.57 -13.87
N LYS A 439 33.70 39.91 -13.82
CA LYS A 439 32.57 40.73 -13.37
C LYS A 439 31.36 40.66 -14.31
N GLU A 440 31.56 40.44 -15.61
CA GLU A 440 30.46 40.10 -16.52
C GLU A 440 29.94 38.68 -16.29
N GLU A 441 30.82 37.69 -16.10
CA GLU A 441 30.40 36.31 -15.83
C GLU A 441 29.60 36.21 -14.53
N VAL A 442 30.04 36.86 -13.46
CA VAL A 442 29.31 36.96 -12.19
C VAL A 442 27.94 37.62 -12.39
N LYS A 443 27.82 38.67 -13.23
CA LYS A 443 26.51 39.24 -13.61
C LYS A 443 25.62 38.26 -14.38
N LYS A 444 26.18 37.52 -15.34
CA LYS A 444 25.46 36.51 -16.14
C LYS A 444 24.94 35.38 -15.24
N VAL A 445 25.76 34.90 -14.29
CA VAL A 445 25.38 33.92 -13.26
C VAL A 445 24.31 34.48 -12.32
N HIS A 446 24.47 35.71 -11.82
CA HIS A 446 23.49 36.33 -10.92
C HIS A 446 22.11 36.53 -11.59
N ASN A 447 22.09 37.00 -12.84
CA ASN A 447 20.84 37.14 -13.61
C ASN A 447 20.17 35.78 -13.88
N SER A 448 20.97 34.73 -14.14
CA SER A 448 20.48 33.36 -14.26
C SER A 448 19.88 32.85 -12.94
N ALA A 449 20.57 33.08 -11.81
CA ALA A 449 20.09 32.70 -10.49
C ALA A 449 18.77 33.40 -10.13
N ASN A 450 18.65 34.71 -10.38
CA ASN A 450 17.40 35.45 -10.16
C ASN A 450 16.26 34.94 -11.05
N SER A 451 16.55 34.54 -12.30
CA SER A 451 15.55 33.91 -13.18
C SER A 451 15.06 32.56 -12.63
N VAL A 452 15.94 31.76 -12.03
CA VAL A 452 15.57 30.49 -11.37
C VAL A 452 14.78 30.74 -10.08
N ILE A 453 15.18 31.71 -9.26
CA ILE A 453 14.47 32.11 -8.02
C ILE A 453 13.04 32.55 -8.34
N ASN A 454 12.85 33.41 -9.33
CA ASN A 454 11.51 33.91 -9.71
C ASN A 454 10.61 32.78 -10.24
N LYS A 455 11.16 31.84 -11.04
CA LYS A 455 10.40 30.65 -11.47
C LYS A 455 9.98 29.78 -10.29
N LEU A 456 10.93 29.46 -9.40
CA LEU A 456 10.66 28.66 -8.21
C LEU A 456 9.62 29.33 -7.28
N SER A 457 9.62 30.67 -7.20
CA SER A 457 8.61 31.42 -6.44
C SER A 457 7.21 31.25 -7.03
N ASN A 458 7.06 31.41 -8.36
CA ASN A 458 5.81 31.17 -9.07
C ASN A 458 5.34 29.71 -8.98
N ASP A 459 6.27 28.74 -9.04
CA ASP A 459 5.98 27.31 -8.90
C ASP A 459 5.45 27.00 -7.50
N ILE A 460 6.05 27.58 -6.45
CA ILE A 460 5.60 27.44 -5.05
C ILE A 460 4.22 28.07 -4.85
N GLU A 461 3.97 29.26 -5.40
CA GLU A 461 2.66 29.91 -5.34
C GLU A 461 1.57 29.07 -6.04
N THR A 462 1.87 28.57 -7.24
CA THR A 462 0.98 27.69 -8.01
C THR A 462 0.66 26.39 -7.28
N MET A 463 1.66 25.79 -6.62
CA MET A 463 1.45 24.62 -5.75
C MET A 463 0.60 24.98 -4.53
N GLY A 464 0.84 26.12 -3.87
CA GLY A 464 0.07 26.60 -2.72
C GLY A 464 -1.41 26.78 -3.04
N LEU A 465 -1.73 27.45 -4.16
CA LEU A 465 -3.10 27.62 -4.66
C LEU A 465 -3.77 26.26 -4.99
N SER A 466 -3.03 25.32 -5.56
CA SER A 466 -3.51 23.96 -5.82
C SER A 466 -3.85 23.20 -4.52
N TYR A 467 -2.99 23.28 -3.50
CA TYR A 467 -3.25 22.66 -2.20
C TYR A 467 -4.44 23.28 -1.47
N LEU A 468 -4.58 24.62 -1.48
CA LEU A 468 -5.74 25.30 -0.91
C LEU A 468 -7.04 24.84 -1.57
N LYS A 469 -7.10 24.85 -2.91
CA LYS A 469 -8.28 24.40 -3.66
C LYS A 469 -8.62 22.92 -3.40
N ASN A 470 -7.63 22.06 -3.21
CA ASN A 470 -7.86 20.67 -2.81
C ASN A 470 -8.38 20.54 -1.38
N ALA A 471 -7.92 21.38 -0.44
CA ALA A 471 -8.46 21.43 0.92
C ALA A 471 -9.93 21.91 0.94
N GLU A 472 -10.28 22.93 0.15
CA GLU A 472 -11.67 23.38 -0.04
C GLU A 472 -12.57 22.26 -0.59
N ASN A 473 -12.14 21.58 -1.66
CA ASN A 473 -12.86 20.45 -2.24
C ASN A 473 -13.10 19.33 -1.22
N ASN A 474 -12.07 18.96 -0.44
CA ASN A 474 -12.18 17.93 0.59
C ASN A 474 -13.16 18.34 1.71
N LEU A 475 -13.19 19.62 2.09
CA LEU A 475 -14.11 20.15 3.10
C LEU A 475 -15.56 20.15 2.61
N VAL A 476 -15.81 20.46 1.33
CA VAL A 476 -17.12 20.31 0.69
C VAL A 476 -17.56 18.84 0.67
N GLN A 477 -16.69 17.92 0.28
CA GLN A 477 -16.98 16.48 0.32
C GLN A 477 -17.28 15.98 1.73
N GLN A 478 -16.55 16.44 2.74
CA GLN A 478 -16.79 16.09 4.14
C GLN A 478 -18.15 16.60 4.65
N ARG A 479 -18.64 17.75 4.17
CA ARG A 479 -19.99 18.24 4.47
C ARG A 479 -21.06 17.32 3.85
N ALA A 480 -20.94 17.02 2.55
CA ALA A 480 -21.88 16.13 1.85
C ALA A 480 -21.94 14.72 2.47
N LEU A 481 -20.81 14.16 2.93
CA LEU A 481 -20.78 12.89 3.64
C LEU A 481 -21.50 12.94 5.00
N LYS A 482 -21.43 14.05 5.73
CA LYS A 482 -22.18 14.21 6.99
C LYS A 482 -23.69 14.31 6.75
N GLU A 483 -24.09 15.03 5.71
CA GLU A 483 -25.50 15.15 5.29
C GLU A 483 -26.06 13.79 4.84
N MET A 484 -25.33 13.06 4.01
CA MET A 484 -25.70 11.70 3.60
C MET A 484 -25.79 10.73 4.78
N ASN A 485 -24.89 10.82 5.76
CA ASN A 485 -24.95 10.00 6.98
C ASN A 485 -26.15 10.35 7.87
N SER A 486 -26.60 11.62 7.92
CA SER A 486 -27.86 11.96 8.60
C SER A 486 -29.02 11.24 7.93
N ILE A 487 -29.16 11.41 6.62
CA ILE A 487 -30.22 10.78 5.82
C ILE A 487 -30.21 9.25 5.99
N ILE A 488 -29.04 8.60 6.10
CA ILE A 488 -28.96 7.16 6.39
C ILE A 488 -29.53 6.85 7.79
N ASN A 489 -29.10 7.56 8.83
CA ASN A 489 -29.60 7.34 10.19
C ASN A 489 -31.11 7.59 10.30
N ASP A 490 -31.61 8.64 9.65
CA ASP A 490 -33.03 9.00 9.63
C ASP A 490 -33.87 7.91 8.94
N ASN A 491 -33.39 7.38 7.80
CA ASN A 491 -34.00 6.24 7.11
C ASN A 491 -33.90 4.93 7.92
N GLU A 492 -32.81 4.68 8.66
CA GLU A 492 -32.68 3.50 9.52
C GLU A 492 -33.67 3.54 10.68
N ALA A 493 -33.92 4.72 11.26
CA ALA A 493 -34.96 4.93 12.26
C ALA A 493 -36.38 4.74 11.70
N GLU A 494 -36.67 5.25 10.49
CA GLU A 494 -37.95 4.99 9.81
C GLU A 494 -38.14 3.50 9.52
N ILE A 495 -37.09 2.81 9.05
CA ILE A 495 -37.11 1.36 8.81
C ILE A 495 -37.39 0.57 10.09
N GLU A 496 -36.87 0.97 11.25
CA GLU A 496 -37.19 0.30 12.52
C GLU A 496 -38.64 0.53 12.94
N ALA A 497 -39.13 1.78 12.86
CA ALA A 497 -40.54 2.08 13.14
C ALA A 497 -41.51 1.33 12.20
N LEU A 498 -41.15 1.17 10.92
CA LEU A 498 -41.93 0.38 9.96
C LEU A 498 -41.87 -1.13 10.26
N LYS A 499 -40.74 -1.66 10.77
CA LYS A 499 -40.69 -3.06 11.27
C LYS A 499 -41.65 -3.23 12.45
N ASP A 500 -41.63 -2.34 13.42
CA ASP A 500 -42.48 -2.43 14.61
C ASP A 500 -43.96 -2.46 14.20
N VAL A 501 -44.41 -1.51 13.37
CA VAL A 501 -45.77 -1.48 12.80
C VAL A 501 -46.10 -2.78 12.05
N ILE A 502 -45.15 -3.33 11.27
CA ILE A 502 -45.33 -4.63 10.61
C ILE A 502 -45.47 -5.79 11.62
N THR A 503 -44.75 -5.78 12.75
CA THR A 503 -44.93 -6.81 13.80
C THR A 503 -46.27 -6.68 14.51
N GLU A 504 -46.78 -5.47 14.72
CA GLU A 504 -48.10 -5.26 15.32
C GLU A 504 -49.23 -5.69 14.39
N LEU A 505 -49.20 -5.26 13.13
CA LEU A 505 -50.17 -5.69 12.13
C LEU A 505 -50.17 -7.22 11.95
N ARG A 506 -49.01 -7.88 12.00
CA ARG A 506 -48.90 -9.34 11.93
C ARG A 506 -49.48 -10.09 13.13
N LYS A 507 -49.65 -9.46 14.30
CA LYS A 507 -50.35 -10.08 15.45
C LYS A 507 -51.87 -10.15 15.23
N ASN A 508 -52.41 -9.27 14.37
CA ASN A 508 -53.86 -9.05 14.21
C ASN A 508 -54.43 -9.64 12.92
N ILE A 509 -53.60 -10.26 12.05
CA ILE A 509 -54.05 -10.93 10.83
C ILE A 509 -54.34 -12.41 11.17
N PRO A 510 -55.57 -12.92 10.97
CA PRO A 510 -55.84 -14.34 11.15
C PRO A 510 -55.01 -15.16 10.16
N VAL A 511 -54.37 -16.22 10.66
CA VAL A 511 -53.44 -17.07 9.90
C VAL A 511 -54.18 -17.83 8.80
N TYR A 512 -55.47 -18.12 9.01
CA TYR A 512 -56.34 -18.82 8.07
C TYR A 512 -57.66 -18.10 7.84
N ILE A 513 -58.16 -18.07 6.60
CA ILE A 513 -59.44 -17.46 6.21
C ILE A 513 -60.30 -18.52 5.50
N PRO A 514 -61.46 -18.92 6.05
CA PRO A 514 -62.26 -20.00 5.49
C PRO A 514 -63.10 -19.57 4.27
N VAL A 515 -63.35 -20.53 3.38
CA VAL A 515 -64.36 -20.45 2.33
C VAL A 515 -65.75 -20.53 2.97
N LYS A 516 -66.55 -19.47 2.83
CA LYS A 516 -67.79 -19.21 3.60
C LYS A 516 -68.92 -20.26 3.53
N ASN A 517 -68.78 -21.30 2.70
CA ASN A 517 -69.77 -22.35 2.50
C ASN A 517 -69.25 -23.77 2.83
N ASP A 518 -67.97 -23.93 3.21
CA ASP A 518 -67.37 -25.23 3.51
C ASP A 518 -67.28 -25.43 5.05
N PRO A 519 -68.03 -26.38 5.64
CA PRO A 519 -68.03 -26.60 7.09
C PRO A 519 -66.76 -27.31 7.60
N ILE A 520 -66.03 -28.02 6.74
CA ILE A 520 -64.72 -28.60 7.07
C ILE A 520 -63.69 -27.46 7.14
N ASP A 521 -63.79 -26.49 6.22
CA ASP A 521 -62.89 -25.34 6.15
C ASP A 521 -63.15 -24.31 7.24
N ALA A 522 -64.41 -24.07 7.61
CA ALA A 522 -64.75 -23.29 8.81
C ALA A 522 -64.11 -23.91 10.07
N ALA A 523 -64.29 -25.22 10.27
CA ALA A 523 -63.68 -25.93 11.40
C ALA A 523 -62.14 -25.95 11.33
N MET A 524 -61.54 -26.01 10.14
CA MET A 524 -60.10 -25.87 9.94
C MET A 524 -59.60 -24.47 10.31
N ALA A 525 -60.31 -23.42 9.88
CA ALA A 525 -59.97 -22.05 10.19
C ALA A 525 -60.05 -21.77 11.69
N ASP A 526 -61.11 -22.21 12.36
CA ASP A 526 -61.25 -22.11 13.80
C ASP A 526 -60.08 -22.83 14.48
N TYR A 527 -59.85 -24.11 14.17
CA TYR A 527 -58.77 -24.90 14.74
C TYR A 527 -57.36 -24.32 14.52
N VAL A 528 -57.08 -23.72 13.35
CA VAL A 528 -55.78 -23.11 13.05
C VAL A 528 -55.62 -21.75 13.77
N ASN A 529 -56.69 -20.95 13.84
CA ASN A 529 -56.64 -19.60 14.43
C ASN A 529 -56.76 -19.57 15.96
N THR A 530 -57.42 -20.54 16.60
CA THR A 530 -57.60 -20.57 18.07
C THR A 530 -56.43 -21.21 18.83
N ARG A 531 -55.31 -21.54 18.16
CA ARG A 531 -54.14 -22.15 18.81
C ARG A 531 -53.19 -21.08 19.34
N ASP A 532 -52.76 -21.22 20.60
CA ASP A 532 -51.74 -20.38 21.27
C ASP A 532 -50.41 -20.26 20.51
N ARG A 533 -50.15 -21.17 19.57
CA ARG A 533 -48.99 -21.17 18.69
C ARG A 533 -49.43 -21.37 17.24
N PRO A 534 -49.05 -20.47 16.31
CA PRO A 534 -49.28 -20.68 14.89
C PRO A 534 -48.55 -21.95 14.43
N LEU A 535 -49.06 -22.58 13.38
CA LEU A 535 -48.41 -23.75 12.79
C LEU A 535 -47.15 -23.33 12.02
N ASP A 536 -46.02 -24.01 12.26
CA ASP A 536 -44.77 -23.80 11.52
C ASP A 536 -44.93 -24.06 10.00
N ILE A 537 -45.97 -24.83 9.64
CA ILE A 537 -46.38 -25.14 8.28
C ILE A 537 -47.88 -24.83 8.16
N PRO A 538 -48.31 -23.95 7.24
CA PRO A 538 -49.72 -23.71 7.03
C PRO A 538 -50.37 -24.89 6.29
N PHE A 539 -51.62 -25.19 6.63
CA PHE A 539 -52.52 -25.89 5.71
C PHE A 539 -52.88 -24.96 4.55
N ILE A 540 -52.99 -25.50 3.35
CA ILE A 540 -53.47 -24.79 2.15
C ILE A 540 -54.62 -25.60 1.58
N ARG A 541 -55.84 -25.05 1.50
CA ARG A 541 -56.98 -25.75 0.88
C ARG A 541 -56.76 -25.85 -0.62
N GLU A 542 -56.94 -27.05 -1.16
CA GLU A 542 -56.94 -27.30 -2.61
C GLU A 542 -58.37 -27.52 -3.12
N ASP A 543 -59.18 -28.25 -2.36
CA ASP A 543 -60.58 -28.56 -2.66
C ASP A 543 -61.37 -28.84 -1.36
N GLU A 544 -62.67 -29.08 -1.44
CA GLU A 544 -63.49 -29.45 -0.28
C GLU A 544 -62.96 -30.74 0.37
N GLY A 545 -62.59 -30.65 1.66
CA GLY A 545 -61.97 -31.75 2.38
C GLY A 545 -60.58 -32.18 1.87
N LEU A 546 -59.89 -31.38 1.03
CA LEU A 546 -58.55 -31.69 0.52
C LEU A 546 -57.58 -30.52 0.74
N TYR A 547 -56.53 -30.78 1.52
CA TYR A 547 -55.57 -29.78 1.96
C TYR A 547 -54.13 -30.24 1.65
N SER A 548 -53.26 -29.31 1.30
CA SER A 548 -51.81 -29.51 1.31
C SER A 548 -51.22 -29.07 2.65
N TYR A 549 -50.44 -29.95 3.28
CA TYR A 549 -49.64 -29.70 4.47
C TYR A 549 -48.16 -29.94 4.13
N GLY A 550 -47.40 -28.86 3.92
CA GLY A 550 -45.99 -28.93 3.54
C GLY A 550 -45.79 -29.55 2.15
N THR A 551 -45.37 -30.81 2.10
CA THR A 551 -45.26 -31.62 0.86
C THR A 551 -46.32 -32.71 0.73
N LYS A 552 -47.23 -32.86 1.71
CA LYS A 552 -48.27 -33.91 1.74
C LYS A 552 -49.64 -33.34 1.38
N ARG A 553 -50.29 -33.89 0.35
CA ARG A 553 -51.74 -33.73 0.13
C ARG A 553 -52.48 -34.67 1.08
N VAL A 554 -53.47 -34.16 1.82
CA VAL A 554 -54.20 -34.89 2.86
C VAL A 554 -55.71 -34.65 2.77
N PHE A 555 -56.48 -35.72 2.89
CA PHE A 555 -57.93 -35.65 2.95
C PHE A 555 -58.37 -35.43 4.39
N VAL A 556 -59.16 -34.39 4.63
CA VAL A 556 -59.70 -33.99 5.93
C VAL A 556 -61.21 -34.16 5.91
N LYS A 557 -61.77 -34.75 6.95
CA LYS A 557 -63.21 -34.90 7.17
C LYS A 557 -63.56 -34.36 8.56
N LEU A 558 -64.73 -33.75 8.69
CA LEU A 558 -65.33 -33.43 9.99
C LEU A 558 -66.17 -34.62 10.48
N GLU A 559 -65.89 -35.13 11.68
CA GLU A 559 -66.62 -36.25 12.28
C GLU A 559 -66.85 -35.98 13.77
N ASN A 560 -68.12 -36.00 14.21
CA ASN A 560 -68.54 -35.66 15.57
C ASN A 560 -67.96 -34.30 16.07
N GLY A 561 -67.89 -33.30 15.17
CA GLY A 561 -67.33 -31.98 15.46
C GLY A 561 -65.80 -31.92 15.55
N LYS A 562 -65.08 -33.00 15.21
CA LYS A 562 -63.61 -33.06 15.25
C LYS A 562 -63.04 -33.29 13.85
N LEU A 563 -61.92 -32.63 13.56
CA LEU A 563 -61.19 -32.81 12.31
C LEU A 563 -60.38 -34.11 12.35
N ILE A 564 -60.64 -35.00 11.38
CA ILE A 564 -59.89 -36.23 11.16
C ILE A 564 -59.23 -36.22 9.77
N ILE A 565 -58.01 -36.71 9.71
CA ILE A 565 -57.14 -36.70 8.53
C ILE A 565 -56.86 -38.14 8.10
N ARG A 566 -57.08 -38.44 6.81
CA ARG A 566 -56.86 -39.77 6.22
C ARG A 566 -55.38 -40.05 6.01
N VAL A 567 -54.89 -41.17 6.54
CA VAL A 567 -53.48 -41.56 6.53
C VAL A 567 -53.32 -43.07 6.38
N GLY A 568 -52.51 -43.52 5.43
CA GLY A 568 -51.92 -44.88 5.35
C GLY A 568 -52.84 -46.11 5.29
N GLY A 569 -54.16 -45.96 5.47
CA GLY A 569 -55.12 -47.06 5.65
C GLY A 569 -56.29 -46.72 6.58
N GLY A 570 -56.20 -45.65 7.37
CA GLY A 570 -57.26 -45.20 8.28
C GLY A 570 -57.39 -43.67 8.38
N PHE A 571 -57.97 -43.20 9.48
CA PHE A 571 -58.08 -41.78 9.84
C PHE A 571 -57.47 -41.53 11.22
N MET A 572 -56.90 -40.35 11.44
CA MET A 572 -56.43 -39.91 12.77
C MET A 572 -56.89 -38.47 13.08
N LEU A 573 -56.93 -38.08 14.36
CA LEU A 573 -57.22 -36.70 14.76
C LEU A 573 -56.11 -35.74 14.29
N ILE A 574 -56.49 -34.51 13.94
CA ILE A 574 -55.58 -33.46 13.46
C ILE A 574 -54.41 -33.17 14.41
N ASP A 575 -54.62 -33.22 15.73
CA ASP A 575 -53.54 -32.99 16.72
C ASP A 575 -52.42 -34.03 16.59
N LYS A 576 -52.79 -35.31 16.50
CA LYS A 576 -51.83 -36.42 16.31
C LYS A 576 -51.15 -36.38 14.94
N PHE A 577 -51.87 -35.90 13.92
CA PHE A 577 -51.29 -35.69 12.60
C PHE A 577 -50.19 -34.63 12.64
N LEU A 578 -50.43 -33.50 13.32
CA LEU A 578 -49.44 -32.45 13.49
C LEU A 578 -48.24 -32.94 14.33
N GLU A 579 -48.47 -33.63 15.44
CA GLU A 579 -47.41 -34.19 16.28
C GLU A 579 -46.43 -35.10 15.48
N ILE A 580 -46.97 -35.99 14.65
CA ILE A 580 -46.17 -36.96 13.88
C ILE A 580 -45.50 -36.33 12.65
N TYR A 581 -46.22 -35.49 11.89
CA TYR A 581 -45.75 -35.04 10.57
C TYR A 581 -45.11 -33.65 10.55
N THR A 582 -45.31 -32.79 11.54
CA THR A 582 -44.76 -31.42 11.50
C THR A 582 -43.23 -31.44 11.45
N ILE A 583 -42.57 -32.27 12.28
CA ILE A 583 -41.11 -32.41 12.27
C ILE A 583 -40.60 -32.88 10.91
N GLN A 584 -41.25 -33.90 10.33
CA GLN A 584 -40.88 -34.48 9.02
C GLN A 584 -41.06 -33.49 7.86
N GLU A 585 -42.07 -32.64 7.94
CA GLU A 585 -42.36 -31.66 6.89
C GLU A 585 -41.57 -30.36 7.07
N ILE A 586 -41.16 -29.97 8.30
CA ILE A 586 -40.27 -28.82 8.55
C ILE A 586 -38.93 -29.05 7.85
N GLU A 587 -38.32 -30.23 8.04
CA GLU A 587 -37.04 -30.56 7.42
C GLU A 587 -37.10 -30.47 5.88
N LYS A 588 -38.16 -31.01 5.28
CA LYS A 588 -38.41 -30.93 3.82
C LYS A 588 -38.64 -29.50 3.36
N PHE A 589 -39.44 -28.72 4.11
CA PHE A 589 -39.78 -27.35 3.78
C PHE A 589 -38.56 -26.44 3.85
N GLU A 590 -37.72 -26.59 4.88
CA GLU A 590 -36.42 -25.94 4.96
C GLU A 590 -35.52 -26.32 3.79
N ASN A 591 -35.38 -27.62 3.47
CA ASN A 591 -34.52 -28.06 2.38
C ASN A 591 -35.00 -27.56 1.01
N ARG A 592 -36.32 -27.49 0.78
CA ARG A 592 -36.92 -26.85 -0.41
C ARG A 592 -36.63 -25.34 -0.46
N LYS A 593 -36.82 -24.63 0.66
CA LYS A 593 -36.54 -23.19 0.80
C LYS A 593 -35.05 -22.87 0.62
N LYS A 594 -34.14 -23.71 1.12
CA LYS A 594 -32.69 -23.62 0.91
C LYS A 594 -32.29 -23.87 -0.55
N ALA A 595 -32.93 -24.83 -1.23
CA ALA A 595 -32.72 -25.05 -2.66
C ALA A 595 -33.19 -23.84 -3.50
N GLU A 596 -34.41 -23.37 -3.27
CA GLU A 596 -34.99 -22.22 -3.97
C GLU A 596 -34.22 -20.91 -3.71
N ALA A 597 -33.75 -20.69 -2.47
CA ALA A 597 -32.90 -19.54 -2.14
C ALA A 597 -31.54 -19.62 -2.86
N ASN A 598 -30.94 -20.80 -2.98
CA ASN A 598 -29.71 -21.00 -3.74
C ASN A 598 -29.93 -20.81 -5.26
N GLU A 599 -31.09 -21.19 -5.80
CA GLU A 599 -31.47 -20.94 -7.18
C GLU A 599 -31.69 -19.45 -7.46
N LYS A 600 -32.46 -18.75 -6.62
CA LYS A 600 -32.65 -17.29 -6.67
C LYS A 600 -31.33 -16.55 -6.54
N ARG A 601 -30.43 -16.99 -5.65
CA ARG A 601 -29.06 -16.46 -5.51
C ARG A 601 -28.22 -16.70 -6.76
N ARG A 602 -28.28 -17.87 -7.38
CA ARG A 602 -27.62 -18.15 -8.68
C ARG A 602 -28.16 -17.26 -9.81
N SER A 603 -29.48 -17.08 -9.87
CA SER A 603 -30.15 -16.18 -10.83
C SER A 603 -29.71 -14.72 -10.68
N LEU A 604 -29.74 -14.18 -9.46
CA LEU A 604 -29.28 -12.81 -9.15
C LEU A 604 -27.78 -12.64 -9.42
N MET A 605 -26.95 -13.58 -8.98
CA MET A 605 -25.50 -13.53 -9.18
C MET A 605 -25.11 -13.66 -10.66
N GLY A 606 -25.86 -14.43 -11.46
CA GLY A 606 -25.71 -14.48 -12.91
C GLY A 606 -26.09 -13.16 -13.61
N LYS A 607 -27.16 -12.49 -13.14
CA LYS A 607 -27.56 -11.16 -13.63
C LYS A 607 -26.52 -10.07 -13.27
N PHE A 608 -26.01 -10.08 -12.04
CA PHE A 608 -24.93 -9.17 -11.64
C PHE A 608 -23.62 -9.42 -12.43
N ALA A 609 -23.21 -10.68 -12.60
CA ALA A 609 -22.02 -11.02 -13.39
C ALA A 609 -22.14 -10.57 -14.86
N SER A 610 -23.30 -10.78 -15.48
CA SER A 610 -23.55 -10.32 -16.87
C SER A 610 -23.65 -8.79 -16.98
N SER A 611 -24.18 -8.09 -15.97
CA SER A 611 -24.14 -6.62 -15.92
C SER A 611 -22.70 -6.09 -15.85
N ILE A 612 -21.88 -6.62 -14.95
CA ILE A 612 -20.47 -6.20 -14.76
C ILE A 612 -19.60 -6.50 -16.00
N ILE A 613 -19.95 -7.53 -16.77
CA ILE A 613 -19.28 -7.85 -18.05
C ILE A 613 -19.75 -6.91 -19.17
N ASN A 614 -21.05 -6.58 -19.25
CA ASN A 614 -21.60 -5.72 -20.30
C ASN A 614 -21.33 -4.21 -20.09
N GLU A 615 -21.14 -3.73 -18.87
CA GLU A 615 -20.73 -2.32 -18.64
C GLU A 615 -19.33 -2.00 -19.21
N LYS A 616 -18.52 -3.01 -19.57
CA LYS A 616 -17.25 -2.81 -20.28
C LYS A 616 -17.37 -2.69 -21.80
N SER A 617 -18.57 -2.83 -22.39
CA SER A 617 -18.77 -2.83 -23.85
C SER A 617 -19.58 -1.65 -24.41
N SER A 618 -20.07 -0.72 -23.58
CA SER A 618 -20.81 0.45 -24.07
C SER A 618 -20.45 1.78 -23.37
N GLY A 619 -20.30 2.85 -24.16
CA GLY A 619 -20.65 4.19 -23.67
C GLY A 619 -19.59 5.09 -23.03
N ARG A 620 -18.27 4.88 -23.17
CA ARG A 620 -17.29 5.96 -22.90
C ARG A 620 -16.19 6.08 -23.94
N THR A 621 -16.06 7.28 -24.51
CA THR A 621 -15.14 7.60 -25.61
C THR A 621 -13.67 7.47 -25.16
N SER A 622 -12.99 6.43 -25.65
CA SER A 622 -11.54 6.33 -25.53
C SER A 622 -10.87 7.53 -26.20
N LEU A 623 -10.08 8.31 -25.45
CA LEU A 623 -9.15 9.26 -26.07
C LEU A 623 -8.17 8.44 -26.92
N SER A 624 -8.22 8.63 -28.23
CA SER A 624 -7.25 8.05 -29.15
C SER A 624 -5.82 8.36 -28.66
N PRO A 625 -4.86 7.42 -28.76
CA PRO A 625 -3.46 7.69 -28.41
C PRO A 625 -2.91 8.96 -29.06
N ARG A 626 -3.34 9.31 -30.29
CA ARG A 626 -2.98 10.58 -30.95
C ARG A 626 -3.52 11.84 -30.26
N LYS A 627 -4.65 11.74 -29.56
CA LYS A 627 -5.25 12.85 -28.79
C LYS A 627 -4.60 12.96 -27.41
N ALA A 628 -4.25 11.83 -26.79
CA ALA A 628 -3.46 11.79 -25.56
C ALA A 628 -2.03 12.34 -25.77
N THR A 629 -1.34 11.93 -26.84
CA THR A 629 -0.03 12.51 -27.18
C THR A 629 -0.13 13.98 -27.55
N LYS A 630 -1.17 14.42 -28.28
CA LYS A 630 -1.34 15.86 -28.56
C LYS A 630 -1.51 16.68 -27.28
N ILE A 631 -2.33 16.22 -26.33
CA ILE A 631 -2.50 16.90 -25.03
C ILE A 631 -1.19 16.94 -24.24
N LEU A 632 -0.42 15.84 -24.21
CA LEU A 632 0.91 15.82 -23.59
C LEU A 632 1.90 16.74 -24.32
N GLN A 633 1.82 16.87 -25.63
CA GLN A 633 2.70 17.71 -26.44
C GLN A 633 2.36 19.21 -26.31
N GLU A 634 1.08 19.55 -26.19
CA GLU A 634 0.61 20.90 -25.87
C GLU A 634 0.95 21.28 -24.41
N ALA A 635 0.94 20.32 -23.48
CA ALA A 635 1.33 20.52 -22.08
C ALA A 635 2.86 20.55 -21.82
N LEU A 636 3.67 19.93 -22.69
CA LEU A 636 5.13 19.79 -22.51
C LEU A 636 5.97 20.69 -23.45
N GLY A 637 5.35 21.58 -24.22
CA GLY A 637 5.97 22.87 -24.53
C GLY A 637 5.80 23.42 -25.95
N ASN A 638 5.17 24.59 -26.03
CA ASN A 638 5.63 25.65 -26.94
C ASN A 638 6.80 26.41 -26.27
N GLY A 639 7.99 25.83 -26.27
CA GLY A 639 9.17 26.44 -25.63
C GLY A 639 10.47 25.70 -25.89
N ASN A 640 11.45 26.36 -26.53
CA ASN A 640 12.77 25.79 -26.79
C ASN A 640 13.61 25.71 -25.49
N SER A 641 13.71 24.53 -24.88
CA SER A 641 14.71 24.28 -23.82
C SER A 641 15.40 22.91 -23.96
N LYS A 642 16.60 22.91 -24.51
CA LYS A 642 17.56 21.80 -24.39
C LYS A 642 18.14 21.77 -22.96
N PHE A 643 17.55 21.05 -21.99
CA PHE A 643 18.25 20.64 -20.76
C PHE A 643 17.48 19.53 -20.00
N ALA A 644 18.13 18.38 -19.77
CA ALA A 644 17.64 17.33 -18.87
C ALA A 644 18.77 16.37 -18.39
N THR A 645 20.00 16.88 -18.19
CA THR A 645 21.12 16.11 -17.63
C THR A 645 21.15 16.24 -16.11
N CYS A 646 20.42 15.37 -15.41
CA CYS A 646 20.39 15.35 -13.95
C CYS A 646 21.70 14.80 -13.35
N PHE A 647 22.48 15.65 -12.70
CA PHE A 647 23.63 15.23 -11.90
C PHE A 647 23.15 14.61 -10.58
N ALA A 648 23.59 13.38 -10.28
CA ALA A 648 23.29 12.70 -9.03
C ALA A 648 24.27 13.12 -7.92
N VAL A 649 23.76 13.69 -6.82
CA VAL A 649 24.57 14.09 -5.66
C VAL A 649 24.90 12.88 -4.78
N GLN A 650 26.17 12.57 -4.61
CA GLN A 650 26.61 11.55 -3.65
C GLN A 650 26.43 12.04 -2.20
N ARG A 651 25.72 11.27 -1.38
CA ARG A 651 25.79 11.37 0.09
C ARG A 651 26.87 10.42 0.60
N ARG A 652 27.81 10.92 1.41
CA ARG A 652 28.75 10.09 2.18
C ARG A 652 28.03 9.50 3.40
N SER A 653 28.25 8.21 3.67
CA SER A 653 27.78 7.51 4.87
C SER A 653 28.97 7.14 5.75
N ASN A 654 28.95 7.51 7.04
CA ASN A 654 30.01 7.19 7.99
C ASN A 654 29.51 6.21 9.07
N SER A 655 30.30 5.16 9.29
CA SER A 655 30.48 4.41 10.56
C SER A 655 29.26 4.03 11.43
N SER A 656 29.02 2.72 11.55
CA SER A 656 28.73 2.08 12.84
C SER A 656 29.29 0.66 12.88
N ARG A 657 30.00 0.30 13.96
CA ARG A 657 30.60 -1.04 14.17
C ARG A 657 29.60 -2.01 14.81
N SER A 658 29.68 -3.28 14.45
CA SER A 658 29.75 -4.37 15.44
C SER A 658 30.40 -5.62 14.85
N LEU A 659 31.32 -6.22 15.63
CA LEU A 659 31.81 -7.59 15.45
C LEU A 659 32.55 -7.99 16.74
N ILE A 660 32.33 -9.21 17.21
CA ILE A 660 32.83 -9.73 18.50
C ILE A 660 33.57 -11.03 18.23
N GLN A 661 34.83 -11.15 18.64
CA GLN A 661 35.38 -12.41 19.18
C GLN A 661 36.76 -12.25 19.86
N THR A 662 36.74 -12.37 21.19
CA THR A 662 37.67 -13.15 22.04
C THR A 662 39.18 -13.23 21.73
N ALA A 663 39.95 -12.53 22.57
CA ALA A 663 41.06 -13.06 23.38
C ALA A 663 42.28 -13.77 22.75
N ARG A 664 43.47 -13.19 22.97
CA ARG A 664 44.43 -13.68 24.01
C ARG A 664 45.57 -12.68 24.29
N GLU A 665 46.01 -12.68 25.54
CA GLU A 665 47.29 -12.17 26.06
C GLU A 665 48.45 -13.18 25.75
N PRO A 666 49.76 -12.90 25.98
CA PRO A 666 50.30 -11.97 27.00
C PRO A 666 51.60 -11.20 26.65
N GLU A 667 52.21 -10.66 27.71
CA GLU A 667 53.64 -10.38 27.94
C GLU A 667 54.28 -9.05 27.48
N SER A 668 55.15 -8.58 28.38
CA SER A 668 56.09 -7.45 28.35
C SER A 668 57.34 -7.92 29.15
N PRO A 669 58.44 -7.15 29.37
CA PRO A 669 58.73 -5.76 29.01
C PRO A 669 60.18 -5.58 28.45
N ILE A 670 60.84 -4.42 28.70
CA ILE A 670 62.31 -4.15 28.59
C ILE A 670 62.79 -3.88 27.14
N LYS A 671 63.44 -2.76 26.78
CA LYS A 671 64.67 -2.13 27.35
C LYS A 671 64.82 -0.63 26.98
N ARG A 672 65.76 0.08 27.64
CA ARG A 672 66.21 1.45 27.28
C ARG A 672 67.41 1.43 26.32
N ALA A 673 67.56 2.45 25.45
CA ALA A 673 68.80 3.25 25.19
C ALA A 673 68.73 3.99 23.83
N GLY A 674 69.66 4.93 23.58
CA GLY A 674 70.09 5.24 22.20
C GLY A 674 69.89 6.67 21.69
N THR A 675 70.73 7.60 22.14
CA THR A 675 70.91 8.96 21.60
C THR A 675 71.19 9.03 20.08
N LYS A 676 70.71 10.11 19.43
CA LYS A 676 71.58 11.14 18.80
C LYS A 676 70.79 12.38 18.35
N LYS A 677 71.40 13.57 18.51
CA LYS A 677 71.03 14.81 17.81
C LYS A 677 71.92 14.95 16.56
N GLY A 678 71.42 15.62 15.53
CA GLY A 678 72.21 16.06 14.37
C GLY A 678 71.74 17.43 13.91
N THR A 679 72.60 18.44 14.04
CA THR A 679 72.38 19.81 13.56
C THR A 679 73.15 20.04 12.27
N PHE A 680 72.59 20.83 11.34
CA PHE A 680 73.37 21.50 10.29
C PHE A 680 72.88 22.93 10.08
N LEU A 681 73.71 23.76 9.46
CA LEU A 681 73.75 25.22 9.60
C LEU A 681 73.26 25.99 8.36
N ASP A 682 72.89 27.25 8.57
CA ASP A 682 72.77 28.29 7.55
C ASP A 682 74.12 28.60 6.88
N ASN A 683 74.10 29.14 5.64
CA ASN A 683 74.51 30.54 5.36
C ASN A 683 74.52 30.90 3.86
N ILE A 684 74.92 32.16 3.59
CA ILE A 684 75.35 32.77 2.30
C ILE A 684 74.20 33.29 1.42
N GLN A 685 74.18 34.56 0.95
CA GLN A 685 74.67 35.84 1.54
C GLN A 685 74.03 37.01 0.76
N ARG A 686 74.16 38.26 1.26
CA ARG A 686 73.85 39.49 0.50
C ARG A 686 75.11 40.32 0.28
N SER A 687 75.28 40.85 -0.95
CA SER A 687 75.95 42.13 -1.28
C SER A 687 77.44 42.27 -0.84
N PRO A 688 78.20 43.34 -1.17
CA PRO A 688 77.81 44.64 -1.76
C PRO A 688 77.16 44.51 -3.14
#